data_AF-A0A5J4S5V9-F1
#
_entry.id   AF-A0A5J4S5V9-F1
#
_cell.length_a   1.000
_cell.length_b   1.000
_cell.length_c   1.000
_cell.angle_alpha   90.00
_cell.angle_beta   90.00
_cell.angle_gamma   90.00
#
_symmetry.space_group_name_H-M   'P 1'
#
loop_
_entity.id
_entity.type
_entity.pdbx_description
1 polymer ?
#
loop_
_entity_poly.entity_id
_entity_poly.type
_entity_poly.pdbx_seq_one_letter_code
_entity_poly.pdbx_strand_id
1 'polypeptide(L)'
;MKNMLILTLFLSLSVFTGYGNAQPSVSTDNLRCEYMHNPLGIDIQHPRFSWEITSVGTDKKQTAYQILVSADAVSLETNKAGDWDSKKTNSNRTNQIAYQGKPLKANTLYYWKVRVWDEKGKPSEWSSVAQFLVGPLSAADWKAQWIGEKEEPVAKEDTYYELPGYRSVQESQPDAKKWLVIDLGSEQPVDAVKLYPVHRKEKTFPLHFNIEIASSPDFKQAQTIINESERPVTIASGEFYYQKLSAPVTGRYIRLNVNKLASVDKDKYEYGLSEFEVLYDRDNVALHKPVQLSDTTTVDYKWDSHLITDGYDKPISRKHYVDKIPPSPLLRKEIQINKKIKNAFYSTSALGIYEAYINGKKVGTQVLAPEFTDYDSHLQFQTYDVSNLLTQGTNALGAMLADGWYAGARWSYSNRGGYGYFRKFIGQLLIGYEDGTSEIIGTDNSWKYWKYGPITEASYFLGEVYDAKNEQKGWNTPGFDEVRWINVTAYPTEKVNFAAQLNEPITIINELKPVSVHKIGHNKYIFDMGQNMVGWCKLTLPYNPQQSVRFRYGEMLYQDGSLYTENLREATQVDVYIPYNEAEIVYEPRFTYHGFRYVEIEGLTQVPQLNNLLGKIVASSSPITGSFSCSNKDINKLWENIRWTQWGNLISIPTDCPQRDEREGWMADAQIFSQTAIYNLDMAGFYTKWARDIRDSQTEEGRFSDIAPHDGAWRGFFNAPGWADAGVVIPWRVYQNYADTVIVSKQYAAMKKFVDFNHKHNPDLIWRNVRGNMYSDWLNGNTIVADDYPKTGGQVPHDVFATAYFAYSTGILAKSAKLLGKTKDYQYYNKLAASIRKAFVDKFVSPDGQIEGNTQAGYAIALQLDLLPVELRAKAVAHMVEAIKAYDYRISTGIHSTIWMMNQLTEYGYSDVAYRLLTSRRFPSWFYSIDQGATTIWERWDGYVAGRGFQDPGMNSFNHVAIGAVGEWLYRYVLGIQLDESQPGFRHFYIKPIPGSGLEWAKGNYHAITGNIEVAWTLKNDTFTLDVDVPANTQATVLVPFENKTYKVGSGKHSFTAKTK
;
A
#
# COMPACT_ATOMS: atom_id res chain seq x y z
N MET A 1 -21.15 -3.64 -80.03
CA MET A 1 -20.37 -4.52 -79.12
C MET A 1 -18.98 -3.92 -78.95
N LYS A 2 -18.49 -3.87 -77.70
CA LYS A 2 -17.16 -3.41 -77.23
C LYS A 2 -16.89 -1.90 -77.26
N ASN A 3 -16.51 -1.35 -76.10
CA ASN A 3 -15.84 -0.06 -75.92
C ASN A 3 -14.46 -0.30 -75.29
N MET A 4 -13.45 0.41 -75.81
CA MET A 4 -12.07 0.39 -75.34
C MET A 4 -11.37 1.74 -75.57
N LEU A 5 -10.70 2.23 -74.52
CA LEU A 5 -9.33 2.80 -74.44
C LEU A 5 -8.96 4.25 -74.90
N ILE A 6 -8.08 4.86 -74.06
CA ILE A 6 -6.97 5.84 -74.33
C ILE A 6 -7.38 7.30 -74.64
N LEU A 7 -6.69 8.41 -74.28
CA LEU A 7 -5.61 8.85 -73.37
C LEU A 7 -5.46 10.38 -73.63
N THR A 8 -4.84 11.14 -72.73
CA THR A 8 -4.01 12.37 -72.94
C THR A 8 -4.50 13.71 -72.34
N LEU A 9 -3.78 14.08 -71.26
CA LEU A 9 -3.18 15.39 -70.91
C LEU A 9 -3.85 16.71 -71.34
N PHE A 10 -4.15 17.57 -70.35
CA PHE A 10 -3.87 19.01 -70.43
C PHE A 10 -3.39 19.56 -69.08
N LEU A 11 -2.26 20.27 -69.14
CA LEU A 11 -1.55 20.96 -68.08
C LEU A 11 -2.27 22.29 -67.77
N SER A 12 -2.42 22.66 -66.50
CA SER A 12 -2.51 24.08 -66.12
C SER A 12 -1.72 24.34 -64.83
N LEU A 13 -0.86 25.35 -64.90
CA LEU A 13 0.01 25.85 -63.85
C LEU A 13 -0.82 26.38 -62.67
N SER A 14 -0.57 25.86 -61.47
CA SER A 14 -0.93 26.51 -60.21
C SER A 14 0.34 26.85 -59.46
N VAL A 15 0.58 28.14 -59.29
CA VAL A 15 1.63 28.71 -58.43
C VAL A 15 1.38 28.26 -56.99
N PHE A 16 2.10 27.25 -56.52
CA PHE A 16 2.16 26.94 -55.10
C PHE A 16 3.04 27.99 -54.42
N THR A 17 2.40 28.99 -53.82
CA THR A 17 3.00 29.74 -52.72
C THR A 17 3.16 28.74 -51.57
N GLY A 18 4.39 28.25 -51.41
CA GLY A 18 4.77 27.39 -50.29
C GLY A 18 4.68 28.17 -48.97
N TYR A 19 3.49 28.25 -48.38
CA TYR A 19 3.38 28.38 -46.93
C TYR A 19 3.84 27.05 -46.34
N GLY A 20 5.16 26.91 -46.19
CA GLY A 20 5.73 25.93 -45.29
C GLY A 20 5.33 26.32 -43.88
N ASN A 21 4.15 25.88 -43.43
CA ASN A 21 3.84 25.82 -42.02
C ASN A 21 4.85 24.85 -41.41
N ALA A 22 5.97 25.40 -40.95
CA ALA A 22 6.96 24.66 -40.20
C ALA A 22 6.24 24.01 -39.03
N GLN A 23 6.16 22.67 -39.04
CA GLN A 23 5.61 21.89 -37.94
C GLN A 23 6.15 22.44 -36.62
N PRO A 24 5.32 22.57 -35.58
CA PRO A 24 5.81 22.95 -34.27
C PRO A 24 6.92 21.97 -33.86
N SER A 25 8.02 22.52 -33.35
CA SER A 25 9.22 21.77 -32.96
C SER A 25 8.97 20.87 -31.74
N VAL A 26 7.94 21.19 -30.96
CA VAL A 26 7.51 20.49 -29.74
C VAL A 26 5.98 20.44 -29.67
N SER A 27 5.46 19.37 -29.09
CA SER A 27 4.05 19.17 -28.74
C SER A 27 3.94 18.65 -27.30
N THR A 28 2.72 18.69 -26.76
CA THR A 28 2.42 18.13 -25.42
C THR A 28 1.57 16.88 -25.55
N ASP A 29 1.91 15.86 -24.78
CA ASP A 29 1.16 14.62 -24.68
C ASP A 29 1.07 14.16 -23.22
N ASN A 30 0.40 13.04 -22.96
CA ASN A 30 0.31 12.40 -21.66
C ASN A 30 -0.16 13.36 -20.54
N LEU A 31 -1.21 14.15 -20.82
CA LEU A 31 -1.78 15.08 -19.84
C LEU A 31 -2.37 14.32 -18.65
N ARG A 32 -1.92 14.70 -17.46
CA ARG A 32 -2.36 14.09 -16.19
C ARG A 32 -2.72 15.14 -15.15
N CYS A 33 -3.73 14.82 -14.35
CA CYS A 33 -4.14 15.55 -13.16
C CYS A 33 -3.97 14.61 -11.96
N GLU A 34 -3.20 15.00 -10.94
CA GLU A 34 -2.88 14.13 -9.79
C GLU A 34 -2.36 12.74 -10.23
N TYR A 35 -1.43 12.73 -11.20
CA TYR A 35 -0.84 11.54 -11.81
C TYR A 35 -1.78 10.62 -12.61
N MET A 36 -3.06 10.98 -12.73
CA MET A 36 -4.05 10.18 -13.45
C MET A 36 -4.50 10.84 -14.75
N HIS A 37 -4.93 10.03 -15.71
CA HIS A 37 -5.61 10.49 -16.92
C HIS A 37 -7.09 10.71 -16.66
N ASN A 38 -7.55 11.92 -16.95
CA ASN A 38 -8.96 12.31 -16.83
C ASN A 38 -9.63 11.82 -15.52
N PRO A 39 -9.03 12.06 -14.34
CA PRO A 39 -9.50 11.44 -13.10
C PRO A 39 -10.91 11.88 -12.75
N LEU A 40 -11.67 10.94 -12.20
CA LEU A 40 -13.04 11.18 -11.75
C LEU A 40 -13.10 11.11 -10.22
N GLY A 41 -13.70 12.12 -9.59
CA GLY A 41 -13.94 12.11 -8.15
C GLY A 41 -12.79 12.62 -7.30
N ILE A 42 -11.93 13.50 -7.80
CA ILE A 42 -10.84 14.08 -6.99
C ILE A 42 -11.40 14.95 -5.86
N ASP A 43 -10.76 14.95 -4.69
CA ASP A 43 -11.15 15.74 -3.52
C ASP A 43 -10.17 16.89 -3.21
N ILE A 44 -9.35 17.28 -4.19
CA ILE A 44 -8.28 18.27 -4.04
C ILE A 44 -8.70 19.62 -4.62
N GLN A 45 -8.61 20.68 -3.81
CA GLN A 45 -8.90 22.07 -4.22
C GLN A 45 -7.87 22.68 -5.19
N HIS A 46 -6.62 22.25 -5.07
CA HIS A 46 -5.51 22.73 -5.90
C HIS A 46 -4.86 21.54 -6.62
N PRO A 47 -5.58 20.89 -7.55
CA PRO A 47 -5.04 19.74 -8.25
C PRO A 47 -3.80 20.11 -9.06
N ARG A 48 -2.92 19.13 -9.23
CA ARG A 48 -1.63 19.29 -9.89
C ARG A 48 -1.68 18.72 -11.29
N PHE A 49 -1.31 19.56 -12.25
CA PHE A 49 -1.19 19.17 -13.65
C PHE A 49 0.23 18.75 -14.01
N SER A 50 0.32 17.78 -14.91
CA SER A 50 1.55 17.37 -15.57
C SER A 50 1.31 17.01 -17.03
N TRP A 51 2.36 17.12 -17.83
CA TRP A 51 2.37 16.78 -19.25
C TRP A 51 3.78 16.37 -19.67
N GLU A 52 3.86 15.61 -20.76
CA GLU A 52 5.10 15.26 -21.41
C GLU A 52 5.32 16.12 -22.65
N ILE A 53 6.59 16.34 -22.98
CA ILE A 53 6.99 17.05 -24.20
C ILE A 53 7.39 16.01 -25.22
N THR A 54 6.77 16.05 -26.39
CA THR A 54 7.14 15.24 -27.55
C THR A 54 7.76 16.14 -28.60
N SER A 55 8.77 15.65 -29.32
CA SER A 55 9.51 16.47 -30.28
C SER A 55 10.30 15.63 -31.28
N VAL A 56 10.64 16.22 -32.43
CA VAL A 56 11.58 15.66 -33.40
C VAL A 56 12.91 16.41 -33.32
N GLY A 57 14.02 15.66 -33.34
CA GLY A 57 15.38 16.20 -33.28
C GLY A 57 15.95 16.25 -31.86
N THR A 58 17.10 16.92 -31.71
CA THR A 58 17.84 16.96 -30.45
C THR A 58 17.67 18.29 -29.71
N ASP A 59 18.02 18.29 -28.41
CA ASP A 59 18.15 19.48 -27.56
C ASP A 59 16.86 20.32 -27.43
N LYS A 60 15.71 19.64 -27.47
CA LYS A 60 14.37 20.23 -27.37
C LYS A 60 14.01 20.46 -25.91
N LYS A 61 13.47 21.64 -25.62
CA LYS A 61 13.12 22.05 -24.25
C LYS A 61 11.92 22.99 -24.22
N GLN A 62 11.23 22.97 -23.08
CA GLN A 62 10.20 23.95 -22.74
C GLN A 62 10.85 25.17 -22.07
N THR A 63 10.47 26.37 -22.49
CA THR A 63 10.87 27.63 -21.84
C THR A 63 9.72 28.31 -21.09
N ALA A 64 8.48 28.07 -21.52
CA ALA A 64 7.27 28.57 -20.86
C ALA A 64 6.07 27.65 -21.11
N TYR A 65 5.02 27.81 -20.31
CA TYR A 65 3.73 27.14 -20.52
C TYR A 65 2.55 28.09 -20.30
N GLN A 66 1.36 27.70 -20.77
CA GLN A 66 0.09 28.32 -20.42
C GLN A 66 -0.99 27.25 -20.30
N ILE A 67 -1.73 27.27 -19.20
CA ILE A 67 -2.84 26.36 -18.89
C ILE A 67 -4.15 27.17 -18.91
N LEU A 68 -5.18 26.60 -19.53
CA LEU A 68 -6.56 27.08 -19.43
C LEU A 68 -7.42 26.02 -18.75
N VAL A 69 -8.28 26.44 -17.83
CA VAL A 69 -9.26 25.60 -17.13
C VAL A 69 -10.64 26.26 -17.19
N SER A 70 -11.66 25.46 -17.46
CA SER A 70 -13.05 25.89 -17.46
C SER A 70 -14.00 24.75 -17.14
N ALA A 71 -15.06 25.00 -16.38
CA ALA A 71 -16.20 24.09 -16.25
C ALA A 71 -17.08 24.06 -17.52
N ASP A 72 -16.93 25.04 -18.42
CA ASP A 72 -17.57 25.07 -19.73
C ASP A 72 -16.59 24.61 -20.83
N ALA A 73 -16.76 23.39 -21.33
CA ALA A 73 -15.93 22.84 -22.41
C ALA A 73 -15.90 23.73 -23.66
N VAL A 74 -17.03 24.35 -24.02
CA VAL A 74 -17.15 25.16 -25.26
C VAL A 74 -16.28 26.40 -25.18
N SER A 75 -16.15 27.02 -24.00
CA SER A 75 -15.25 28.15 -23.80
C SER A 75 -13.79 27.81 -24.14
N LEU A 76 -13.33 26.59 -23.86
CA LEU A 76 -11.97 26.16 -24.19
C LEU A 76 -11.75 25.94 -25.68
N GLU A 77 -12.77 25.56 -26.45
CA GLU A 77 -12.66 25.47 -27.93
C GLU A 77 -12.29 26.82 -28.54
N THR A 78 -12.77 27.92 -27.95
CA THR A 78 -12.43 29.30 -28.35
C THR A 78 -11.24 29.91 -27.59
N ASN A 79 -10.45 29.07 -26.89
CA ASN A 79 -9.29 29.46 -26.10
C ASN A 79 -9.58 30.48 -24.97
N LYS A 80 -10.77 30.41 -24.36
CA LYS A 80 -11.17 31.26 -23.23
C LYS A 80 -11.28 30.41 -21.96
N ALA A 81 -10.63 30.84 -20.89
CA ALA A 81 -10.77 30.21 -19.58
C ALA A 81 -11.94 30.81 -18.79
N GLY A 82 -12.80 29.97 -18.22
CA GLY A 82 -13.83 30.37 -17.26
C GLY A 82 -13.33 30.42 -15.82
N ASP A 83 -12.38 29.55 -15.47
CA ASP A 83 -11.98 29.29 -14.07
C ASP A 83 -10.50 29.61 -13.80
N TRP A 84 -9.61 29.29 -14.74
CA TRP A 84 -8.18 29.64 -14.62
C TRP A 84 -7.49 29.84 -15.97
N ASP A 85 -6.75 30.93 -16.10
CA ASP A 85 -5.76 31.13 -17.17
C ASP A 85 -4.43 31.47 -16.49
N SER A 86 -3.45 30.55 -16.57
CA SER A 86 -2.14 30.76 -15.94
C SER A 86 -1.36 31.91 -16.55
N LYS A 87 -1.80 32.44 -17.70
CA LYS A 87 -1.01 33.26 -18.62
C LYS A 87 0.26 32.54 -19.06
N LYS A 88 1.04 33.18 -19.93
CA LYS A 88 2.36 32.67 -20.29
C LYS A 88 3.26 32.74 -19.06
N THR A 89 3.59 31.58 -18.50
CA THR A 89 4.46 31.43 -17.33
C THR A 89 5.83 30.96 -17.77
N ASN A 90 6.88 31.76 -17.52
CA ASN A 90 8.26 31.41 -17.86
C ASN A 90 8.77 30.35 -16.89
N SER A 91 8.76 29.09 -17.32
CA SER A 91 9.17 27.93 -16.54
C SER A 91 9.34 26.72 -17.46
N ASN A 92 10.38 25.92 -17.19
CA ASN A 92 10.61 24.64 -17.84
C ASN A 92 9.93 23.46 -17.11
N ARG A 93 9.23 23.72 -15.99
CA ARG A 93 8.50 22.68 -15.25
C ARG A 93 7.31 22.18 -16.07
N THR A 94 7.15 20.86 -16.07
CA THR A 94 6.05 20.14 -16.75
C THR A 94 5.28 19.23 -15.80
N ASN A 95 5.61 19.28 -14.51
CA ASN A 95 5.08 18.41 -13.49
C ASN A 95 4.82 19.21 -12.21
N GLN A 96 3.83 18.78 -11.43
CA GLN A 96 3.43 19.39 -10.16
C GLN A 96 2.98 20.85 -10.32
N ILE A 97 2.29 21.19 -11.41
CA ILE A 97 1.77 22.54 -11.62
C ILE A 97 0.40 22.64 -10.96
N ALA A 98 0.39 23.18 -9.73
CA ALA A 98 -0.83 23.34 -8.96
C ALA A 98 -1.79 24.36 -9.60
N TYR A 99 -3.07 24.04 -9.59
CA TYR A 99 -4.15 24.93 -9.97
C TYR A 99 -4.23 26.17 -9.07
N GLN A 100 -4.28 27.35 -9.69
CA GLN A 100 -4.30 28.66 -9.00
C GLN A 100 -5.51 29.52 -9.41
N GLY A 101 -6.57 28.89 -9.93
CA GLY A 101 -7.77 29.59 -10.35
C GLY A 101 -8.78 29.82 -9.23
N LYS A 102 -10.03 30.04 -9.64
CA LYS A 102 -11.18 30.14 -8.71
C LYS A 102 -11.36 28.85 -7.91
N PRO A 103 -11.83 28.89 -6.65
CA PRO A 103 -12.11 27.69 -5.86
C PRO A 103 -12.97 26.68 -6.65
N LEU A 104 -12.55 25.43 -6.63
CA LEU A 104 -13.24 24.36 -7.35
C LEU A 104 -14.50 23.95 -6.59
N LYS A 105 -15.57 23.67 -7.33
CA LYS A 105 -16.86 23.27 -6.78
C LYS A 105 -16.95 21.74 -6.71
N ALA A 106 -17.50 21.23 -5.61
CA ALA A 106 -17.83 19.81 -5.49
C ALA A 106 -18.76 19.37 -6.63
N ASN A 107 -18.71 18.08 -6.98
CA ASN A 107 -19.58 17.46 -7.97
C ASN A 107 -19.61 18.20 -9.32
N THR A 108 -18.46 18.72 -9.76
CA THR A 108 -18.34 19.56 -10.96
C THR A 108 -17.26 19.02 -11.89
N LEU A 109 -17.59 18.90 -13.18
CA LEU A 109 -16.66 18.49 -14.22
C LEU A 109 -15.93 19.73 -14.76
N TYR A 110 -14.60 19.65 -14.77
CA TYR A 110 -13.73 20.69 -15.31
C TYR A 110 -12.96 20.15 -16.51
N TYR A 111 -12.67 21.05 -17.43
CA TYR A 111 -11.87 20.79 -18.62
C TYR A 111 -10.61 21.64 -18.57
N TRP A 112 -9.52 21.13 -19.12
CA TRP A 112 -8.28 21.88 -19.20
C TRP A 112 -7.45 21.51 -20.43
N LYS A 113 -6.57 22.43 -20.81
CA LYS A 113 -5.58 22.21 -21.87
C LYS A 113 -4.34 23.06 -21.62
N VAL A 114 -3.23 22.65 -22.21
CA VAL A 114 -1.93 23.30 -22.06
C VAL A 114 -1.31 23.59 -23.43
N ARG A 115 -0.53 24.66 -23.52
CA ARG A 115 0.44 24.88 -24.61
C ARG A 115 1.78 25.30 -24.04
N VAL A 116 2.84 25.09 -24.80
CA VAL A 116 4.21 25.32 -24.36
C VAL A 116 4.99 26.19 -25.35
N TRP A 117 6.12 26.74 -24.93
CA TRP A 117 7.06 27.44 -25.81
C TRP A 117 8.38 26.69 -25.88
N ASP A 118 8.91 26.54 -27.09
CA ASP A 118 10.17 25.83 -27.37
C ASP A 118 11.42 26.66 -27.00
N GLU A 119 12.60 26.14 -27.34
CA GLU A 119 13.90 26.79 -27.13
C GLU A 119 14.09 28.09 -27.93
N LYS A 120 13.28 28.30 -28.98
CA LYS A 120 13.32 29.48 -29.86
C LYS A 120 12.21 30.48 -29.53
N GLY A 121 11.41 30.21 -28.48
CA GLY A 121 10.29 31.04 -28.09
C GLY A 121 9.07 30.92 -29.03
N LYS A 122 8.99 29.86 -29.84
CA LYS A 122 7.80 29.55 -30.66
C LYS A 122 6.79 28.76 -29.81
N PRO A 123 5.50 29.15 -29.79
CA PRO A 123 4.47 28.37 -29.11
C PRO A 123 4.17 27.07 -29.87
N SER A 124 3.84 26.02 -29.14
CA SER A 124 3.18 24.82 -29.66
C SER A 124 1.71 25.11 -29.99
N GLU A 125 1.06 24.19 -30.69
CA GLU A 125 -0.39 24.09 -30.65
C GLU A 125 -0.87 23.79 -29.22
N TRP A 126 -2.15 24.04 -28.96
CA TRP A 126 -2.78 23.57 -27.73
C TRP A 126 -2.85 22.04 -27.72
N SER A 127 -2.71 21.45 -26.54
CA SER A 127 -3.03 20.05 -26.31
C SER A 127 -4.49 19.74 -26.66
N SER A 128 -4.80 18.45 -26.78
CA SER A 128 -6.18 17.99 -26.63
C SER A 128 -6.76 18.47 -25.29
N VAL A 129 -8.08 18.66 -25.26
CA VAL A 129 -8.80 19.01 -24.02
C VAL A 129 -8.85 17.76 -23.15
N ALA A 130 -8.24 17.84 -21.98
CA ALA A 130 -8.36 16.86 -20.91
C ALA A 130 -9.44 17.31 -19.91
N GLN A 131 -9.85 16.43 -19.02
CA GLN A 131 -10.88 16.73 -18.02
C GLN A 131 -10.50 16.23 -16.63
N PHE A 132 -11.23 16.65 -15.61
CA PHE A 132 -11.23 16.04 -14.28
C PHE A 132 -12.55 16.35 -13.58
N LEU A 133 -13.10 15.39 -12.87
CA LEU A 133 -14.30 15.61 -12.05
C LEU A 133 -13.89 15.82 -10.60
N VAL A 134 -14.31 16.93 -10.01
CA VAL A 134 -14.22 17.14 -8.57
C VAL A 134 -15.38 16.40 -7.92
N GLY A 135 -15.06 15.46 -7.03
CA GLY A 135 -16.03 14.69 -6.25
C GLY A 135 -16.61 15.49 -5.09
N PRO A 136 -17.25 14.82 -4.13
CA PRO A 136 -17.53 15.40 -2.81
C PRO A 136 -16.22 15.83 -2.12
N LEU A 137 -16.16 17.07 -1.63
CA LEU A 137 -14.97 17.62 -0.96
C LEU A 137 -15.02 17.47 0.55
N SER A 138 -16.23 17.27 1.09
CA SER A 138 -16.51 17.14 2.51
C SER A 138 -17.72 16.22 2.73
N ALA A 139 -17.94 15.80 3.97
CA ALA A 139 -19.13 15.04 4.34
C ALA A 139 -20.44 15.76 3.97
N ALA A 140 -20.45 17.10 3.96
CA ALA A 140 -21.63 17.90 3.61
C ALA A 140 -21.98 17.86 2.11
N ASP A 141 -21.04 17.47 1.25
CA ASP A 141 -21.27 17.33 -0.20
C ASP A 141 -21.89 15.97 -0.56
N TRP A 142 -21.96 15.05 0.40
CA TRP A 142 -22.71 13.81 0.32
C TRP A 142 -24.16 14.05 0.73
N LYS A 143 -25.07 13.91 -0.23
CA LYS A 143 -26.53 13.87 -0.03
C LYS A 143 -27.03 12.44 0.19
N ALA A 144 -26.20 11.45 -0.11
CA ALA A 144 -26.46 10.04 0.14
C ALA A 144 -26.27 9.69 1.62
N GLN A 145 -27.02 8.71 2.08
CA GLN A 145 -26.94 8.13 3.42
C GLN A 145 -26.28 6.76 3.35
N TRP A 146 -25.52 6.39 4.36
CA TRP A 146 -25.07 5.01 4.52
C TRP A 146 -26.28 4.10 4.67
N ILE A 147 -26.30 2.98 3.93
CA ILE A 147 -27.37 2.00 3.98
C ILE A 147 -26.80 0.60 4.14
N GLY A 148 -27.45 -0.25 4.92
CA GLY A 148 -26.97 -1.61 5.13
C GLY A 148 -27.92 -2.48 5.94
N GLU A 149 -27.37 -3.58 6.43
CA GLU A 149 -28.06 -4.43 7.38
C GLU A 149 -28.31 -3.67 8.69
N LYS A 150 -29.38 -4.04 9.40
CA LYS A 150 -29.68 -3.47 10.70
C LYS A 150 -28.63 -3.93 11.71
N GLU A 151 -27.98 -3.00 12.38
CA GLU A 151 -27.08 -3.34 13.49
C GLU A 151 -27.91 -3.93 14.64
N GLU A 152 -27.61 -5.17 15.00
CA GLU A 152 -28.16 -5.79 16.20
C GLU A 152 -27.23 -5.48 17.38
N PRO A 153 -27.75 -5.00 18.53
CA PRO A 153 -26.93 -4.75 19.70
C PRO A 153 -26.23 -6.04 20.14
N VAL A 154 -24.91 -6.00 20.30
CA VAL A 154 -24.18 -7.12 20.90
C VAL A 154 -24.61 -7.24 22.36
N ALA A 155 -25.04 -8.43 22.78
CA ALA A 155 -25.39 -8.70 24.16
C ALA A 155 -24.22 -8.34 25.10
N LYS A 156 -24.52 -7.63 26.19
CA LYS A 156 -23.55 -7.11 27.17
C LYS A 156 -22.74 -8.20 27.90
N GLU A 157 -23.18 -9.44 27.78
CA GLU A 157 -22.61 -10.64 28.38
C GLU A 157 -21.65 -11.39 27.43
N ASP A 158 -21.62 -11.02 26.15
CA ASP A 158 -20.65 -11.42 25.13
C ASP A 158 -19.53 -10.37 24.96
N THR A 159 -19.34 -9.50 25.96
CA THR A 159 -18.25 -8.53 25.98
C THR A 159 -17.26 -8.87 27.09
N TYR A 160 -16.38 -9.83 26.83
CA TYR A 160 -15.22 -10.09 27.68
C TYR A 160 -13.98 -9.64 26.96
N TYR A 161 -13.30 -8.62 27.47
CA TYR A 161 -12.24 -7.84 26.81
C TYR A 161 -10.84 -8.30 27.22
N GLU A 162 -9.81 -8.31 26.36
CA GLU A 162 -8.41 -8.49 26.80
C GLU A 162 -7.98 -7.06 26.84
N LEU A 163 -8.11 -6.45 28.01
CA LEU A 163 -7.74 -5.07 28.21
C LEU A 163 -6.34 -5.07 28.83
N PRO A 164 -5.28 -4.84 28.05
CA PRO A 164 -4.07 -4.31 28.62
C PRO A 164 -4.45 -2.97 29.27
N GLY A 165 -3.93 -2.71 30.45
CA GLY A 165 -4.41 -1.62 31.31
C GLY A 165 -3.25 -1.00 32.06
N TYR A 166 -3.40 -0.84 33.37
CA TYR A 166 -2.30 -0.57 34.28
C TYR A 166 -2.34 -1.54 35.45
N ARG A 167 -1.14 -1.92 35.90
CA ARG A 167 -0.91 -2.65 37.15
C ARG A 167 0.14 -1.88 37.96
N SER A 168 -0.18 -1.62 39.22
CA SER A 168 0.76 -0.97 40.12
C SER A 168 1.99 -1.85 40.36
N VAL A 169 3.09 -1.23 40.78
CA VAL A 169 4.22 -1.95 41.37
C VAL A 169 3.71 -2.85 42.50
N GLN A 170 4.23 -4.09 42.57
CA GLN A 170 3.90 -5.03 43.64
C GLN A 170 4.50 -4.57 44.97
N GLU A 171 3.69 -4.59 46.01
CA GLU A 171 4.02 -4.16 47.37
C GLU A 171 3.99 -5.34 48.34
N SER A 172 4.77 -5.25 49.42
CA SER A 172 4.80 -6.27 50.47
C SER A 172 3.68 -6.17 51.50
N GLN A 173 2.87 -5.10 51.44
CA GLN A 173 1.78 -4.84 52.39
C GLN A 173 0.53 -4.35 51.64
N PRO A 174 -0.69 -4.76 52.05
CA PRO A 174 -1.93 -4.40 51.36
C PRO A 174 -2.29 -2.92 51.51
N ASP A 175 -1.83 -2.24 52.57
CA ASP A 175 -2.23 -0.87 52.89
C ASP A 175 -1.32 0.20 52.24
N ALA A 176 -0.39 -0.23 51.36
CA ALA A 176 0.43 0.67 50.57
C ALA A 176 -0.46 1.57 49.69
N LYS A 177 -0.29 2.88 49.82
CA LYS A 177 -1.13 3.87 49.12
C LYS A 177 -0.67 4.03 47.68
N LYS A 178 -1.61 3.88 46.75
CA LYS A 178 -1.40 4.15 45.32
C LYS A 178 -2.46 5.13 44.83
N TRP A 179 -2.16 5.81 43.74
CA TRP A 179 -3.12 6.72 43.13
C TRP A 179 -2.88 6.83 41.62
N LEU A 180 -3.93 7.23 40.90
CA LEU A 180 -3.81 7.74 39.54
C LEU A 180 -4.62 9.03 39.38
N VAL A 181 -4.17 9.92 38.50
CA VAL A 181 -4.81 11.19 38.18
C VAL A 181 -5.06 11.29 36.68
N ILE A 182 -6.28 11.63 36.29
CA ILE A 182 -6.67 11.96 34.91
C ILE A 182 -6.78 13.49 34.79
N ASP A 183 -6.11 14.10 33.82
CA ASP A 183 -6.30 15.52 33.45
C ASP A 183 -7.28 15.63 32.27
N LEU A 184 -8.52 16.06 32.54
CA LEU A 184 -9.57 16.21 31.51
C LEU A 184 -9.25 17.33 30.48
N GLY A 185 -8.20 18.12 30.73
CA GLY A 185 -7.70 19.20 29.87
C GLY A 185 -8.37 20.56 30.16
N SER A 186 -9.62 20.55 30.61
CA SER A 186 -10.37 21.71 31.09
C SER A 186 -11.36 21.27 32.18
N GLU A 187 -12.03 22.22 32.84
CA GLU A 187 -13.15 21.86 33.70
C GLU A 187 -14.27 21.22 32.87
N GLN A 188 -14.77 20.07 33.34
CA GLN A 188 -15.83 19.29 32.73
C GLN A 188 -16.86 18.93 33.80
N PRO A 189 -18.17 18.93 33.48
CA PRO A 189 -19.15 18.30 34.33
C PRO A 189 -18.96 16.77 34.32
N VAL A 190 -19.24 16.12 35.45
CA VAL A 190 -19.13 14.67 35.64
C VAL A 190 -20.36 14.21 36.43
N ASP A 191 -21.08 13.21 35.93
CA ASP A 191 -22.27 12.66 36.58
C ASP A 191 -22.18 11.16 36.90
N ALA A 192 -21.16 10.46 36.41
CA ALA A 192 -20.86 9.08 36.79
C ALA A 192 -19.38 8.73 36.58
N VAL A 193 -18.94 7.63 37.20
CA VAL A 193 -17.63 7.01 36.99
C VAL A 193 -17.81 5.52 36.73
N LYS A 194 -16.99 4.98 35.84
CA LYS A 194 -16.90 3.55 35.58
C LYS A 194 -15.44 3.08 35.64
N LEU A 195 -15.17 2.02 36.38
CA LEU A 195 -13.84 1.41 36.47
C LEU A 195 -13.90 -0.04 36.02
N TYR A 196 -13.00 -0.42 35.13
CA TYR A 196 -12.95 -1.77 34.59
C TYR A 196 -11.81 -2.57 35.23
N PRO A 197 -12.05 -3.83 35.62
CA PRO A 197 -10.99 -4.72 36.08
C PRO A 197 -10.14 -5.21 34.91
N VAL A 198 -8.89 -5.53 35.21
CA VAL A 198 -8.04 -6.26 34.26
C VAL A 198 -8.62 -7.66 34.04
N HIS A 199 -8.85 -8.03 32.78
CA HIS A 199 -9.47 -9.30 32.43
C HIS A 199 -8.67 -10.51 32.89
N ARG A 200 -9.37 -11.54 33.40
CA ARG A 200 -8.81 -12.75 34.05
C ARG A 200 -7.95 -12.44 35.29
N LYS A 201 -7.95 -11.18 35.73
CA LYS A 201 -7.24 -10.68 36.91
C LYS A 201 -8.15 -9.78 37.74
N GLU A 202 -9.45 -10.04 37.76
CA GLU A 202 -10.46 -9.26 38.48
C GLU A 202 -10.18 -9.22 39.98
N LYS A 203 -9.50 -10.25 40.50
CA LYS A 203 -8.99 -10.29 41.87
C LYS A 203 -8.03 -9.15 42.19
N THR A 204 -7.39 -8.52 41.19
CA THR A 204 -6.49 -7.39 41.34
C THR A 204 -7.21 -6.04 41.40
N PHE A 205 -8.54 -6.00 41.33
CA PHE A 205 -9.28 -4.74 41.42
C PHE A 205 -9.01 -4.04 42.77
N PRO A 206 -8.92 -2.69 42.83
CA PRO A 206 -8.67 -1.98 44.09
C PRO A 206 -9.74 -2.31 45.14
N LEU A 207 -9.31 -2.79 46.31
CA LEU A 207 -10.24 -3.27 47.34
C LEU A 207 -10.90 -2.11 48.07
N HIS A 208 -10.12 -1.13 48.55
CA HIS A 208 -10.64 0.09 49.16
C HIS A 208 -10.12 1.28 48.36
N PHE A 209 -10.99 2.20 47.96
CA PHE A 209 -10.56 3.39 47.23
C PHE A 209 -11.53 4.56 47.42
N ASN A 210 -11.10 5.75 47.04
CA ASN A 210 -11.99 6.90 46.86
C ASN A 210 -11.63 7.63 45.57
N ILE A 211 -12.61 8.35 45.03
CA ILE A 211 -12.44 9.16 43.82
C ILE A 211 -12.77 10.60 44.15
N GLU A 212 -11.86 11.48 43.75
CA GLU A 212 -11.92 12.90 44.02
C GLU A 212 -11.87 13.69 42.71
N ILE A 213 -12.57 14.82 42.68
CA ILE A 213 -12.54 15.78 41.60
C ILE A 213 -11.99 17.12 42.10
N ALA A 214 -11.14 17.77 41.32
CA ALA A 214 -10.56 19.08 41.65
C ALA A 214 -10.37 19.96 40.41
N SER A 215 -10.41 21.27 40.58
CA SER A 215 -10.04 22.23 39.52
C SER A 215 -8.51 22.44 39.40
N SER A 216 -7.75 22.07 40.43
CA SER A 216 -6.29 22.24 40.54
C SER A 216 -5.57 20.89 40.69
N PRO A 217 -4.40 20.70 40.06
CA PRO A 217 -3.65 19.43 40.12
C PRO A 217 -3.06 19.12 41.50
N ASP A 218 -3.09 20.05 42.45
CA ASP A 218 -2.63 19.82 43.83
C ASP A 218 -3.70 19.22 44.76
N PHE A 219 -4.94 19.07 44.28
CA PHE A 219 -6.09 18.50 45.00
C PHE A 219 -6.36 19.12 46.40
N LYS A 220 -5.91 20.35 46.67
CA LYS A 220 -6.13 21.00 47.99
C LYS A 220 -7.59 21.33 48.28
N GLN A 221 -8.36 21.61 47.23
CA GLN A 221 -9.82 21.88 47.30
C GLN A 221 -10.60 20.77 46.59
N ALA A 222 -10.12 19.53 46.68
CA ALA A 222 -10.77 18.41 46.04
C ALA A 222 -12.08 18.04 46.74
N GLN A 223 -13.09 17.67 45.96
CA GLN A 223 -14.34 17.09 46.43
C GLN A 223 -14.29 15.57 46.22
N THR A 224 -14.48 14.78 47.28
CA THR A 224 -14.70 13.34 47.15
C THR A 224 -16.07 13.09 46.54
N ILE A 225 -16.09 12.44 45.37
CA ILE A 225 -17.33 12.10 44.63
C ILE A 225 -17.74 10.65 44.84
N ILE A 226 -16.79 9.76 45.18
CA ILE A 226 -17.03 8.35 45.48
C ILE A 226 -16.13 7.94 46.64
N ASN A 227 -16.68 7.20 47.62
CA ASN A 227 -15.93 6.72 48.77
C ASN A 227 -16.25 5.25 49.08
N GLU A 228 -15.33 4.37 48.69
CA GLU A 228 -15.36 2.92 48.92
C GLU A 228 -14.27 2.51 49.93
N SER A 229 -14.06 3.32 50.97
CA SER A 229 -12.96 3.10 51.92
C SER A 229 -13.30 2.15 53.08
N GLU A 230 -14.60 1.88 53.31
CA GLU A 230 -15.08 1.13 54.49
C GLU A 230 -15.30 -0.36 54.24
N ARG A 231 -15.60 -0.77 53.01
CA ARG A 231 -15.87 -2.17 52.63
C ARG A 231 -15.07 -2.56 51.40
N PRO A 232 -14.55 -3.80 51.33
CA PRO A 232 -13.83 -4.28 50.16
C PRO A 232 -14.76 -4.38 48.96
N VAL A 233 -14.40 -3.69 47.88
CA VAL A 233 -15.01 -3.84 46.56
C VAL A 233 -14.45 -5.09 45.91
N THR A 234 -15.34 -5.96 45.45
CA THR A 234 -14.99 -7.16 44.69
C THR A 234 -15.78 -7.15 43.39
N ILE A 235 -15.10 -7.32 42.26
CA ILE A 235 -15.71 -7.37 40.93
C ILE A 235 -15.67 -8.81 40.44
N ALA A 236 -16.82 -9.33 40.00
CA ALA A 236 -16.89 -10.65 39.38
C ALA A 236 -16.35 -10.60 37.94
N SER A 237 -15.96 -11.75 37.40
CA SER A 237 -15.54 -11.87 36.00
C SER A 237 -16.59 -11.24 35.08
N GLY A 238 -16.19 -10.26 34.26
CA GLY A 238 -17.04 -9.61 33.27
C GLY A 238 -17.87 -8.43 33.76
N GLU A 239 -17.79 -8.12 35.04
CA GLU A 239 -18.43 -6.96 35.63
C GLU A 239 -17.47 -5.76 35.66
N PHE A 240 -18.03 -4.57 35.88
CA PHE A 240 -17.29 -3.33 36.09
C PHE A 240 -17.87 -2.61 37.32
N TYR A 241 -17.07 -1.77 37.95
CA TYR A 241 -17.57 -0.87 38.97
C TYR A 241 -18.22 0.32 38.29
N TYR A 242 -19.48 0.63 38.61
CA TYR A 242 -20.17 1.81 38.09
C TYR A 242 -20.90 2.52 39.23
N GLN A 243 -20.65 3.82 39.34
CA GLN A 243 -21.31 4.66 40.32
C GLN A 243 -21.80 5.95 39.67
N LYS A 244 -23.12 6.14 39.68
CA LYS A 244 -23.76 7.40 39.30
C LYS A 244 -23.74 8.36 40.50
N LEU A 245 -23.40 9.62 40.25
CA LEU A 245 -23.43 10.68 41.25
C LEU A 245 -24.86 11.16 41.48
N SER A 246 -25.14 11.67 42.68
CA SER A 246 -26.47 12.22 43.02
C SER A 246 -26.79 13.50 42.25
N ALA A 247 -25.77 14.25 41.85
CA ALA A 247 -25.83 15.39 40.94
C ALA A 247 -24.49 15.53 40.20
N PRO A 248 -24.48 16.15 39.00
CA PRO A 248 -23.22 16.43 38.30
C PRO A 248 -22.30 17.34 39.12
N VAL A 249 -21.00 17.04 39.12
CA VAL A 249 -19.95 17.84 39.77
C VAL A 249 -18.95 18.29 38.70
N THR A 250 -18.47 19.53 38.78
CA THR A 250 -17.54 20.09 37.79
C THR A 250 -16.10 20.11 38.32
N GLY A 251 -15.15 19.76 37.47
CA GLY A 251 -13.72 19.92 37.75
C GLY A 251 -12.86 19.43 36.59
N ARG A 252 -11.55 19.57 36.72
CA ARG A 252 -10.58 19.24 35.65
C ARG A 252 -9.80 17.97 35.91
N TYR A 253 -9.47 17.71 37.17
CA TYR A 253 -8.62 16.59 37.57
C TYR A 253 -9.45 15.57 38.34
N ILE A 254 -9.35 14.30 37.94
CA ILE A 254 -9.99 13.18 38.62
C ILE A 254 -8.90 12.33 39.22
N ARG A 255 -8.95 12.08 40.53
CA ARG A 255 -7.99 11.22 41.24
C ARG A 255 -8.68 10.00 41.82
N LEU A 256 -8.16 8.83 41.50
CA LEU A 256 -8.47 7.60 42.23
C LEU A 256 -7.37 7.37 43.26
N ASN A 257 -7.72 7.36 44.54
CA ASN A 257 -6.83 6.96 45.63
C ASN A 257 -7.14 5.51 46.02
N VAL A 258 -6.19 4.61 45.80
CA VAL A 258 -6.29 3.21 46.23
C VAL A 258 -5.71 3.08 47.63
N ASN A 259 -6.61 2.80 48.57
CA ASN A 259 -6.33 2.75 49.99
C ASN A 259 -5.98 1.35 50.49
N LYS A 260 -6.36 0.31 49.73
CA LYS A 260 -6.02 -1.08 50.01
C LYS A 260 -5.91 -1.89 48.71
N LEU A 261 -4.76 -2.51 48.52
CA LEU A 261 -4.38 -3.34 47.37
C LEU A 261 -4.91 -4.77 47.51
N ALA A 262 -5.08 -5.44 46.40
CA ALA A 262 -5.47 -6.84 46.34
C ALA A 262 -4.26 -7.78 46.43
N SER A 263 -4.45 -8.94 47.07
CA SER A 263 -3.41 -9.98 47.15
C SER A 263 -3.34 -10.76 45.83
N VAL A 264 -2.14 -10.85 45.26
CA VAL A 264 -1.86 -11.67 44.06
C VAL A 264 -1.10 -12.95 44.37
N ASP A 265 -0.35 -12.96 45.48
CA ASP A 265 0.41 -14.11 45.99
C ASP A 265 0.71 -13.87 47.49
N LYS A 266 1.37 -14.83 48.16
CA LYS A 266 1.83 -14.69 49.54
C LYS A 266 2.75 -13.47 49.66
N ASP A 267 2.38 -12.54 50.54
CA ASP A 267 3.10 -11.30 50.84
C ASP A 267 3.32 -10.37 49.61
N LYS A 268 2.46 -10.47 48.59
CA LYS A 268 2.49 -9.61 47.39
C LYS A 268 1.11 -9.02 47.08
N TYR A 269 1.07 -7.71 46.93
CA TYR A 269 -0.16 -6.95 46.72
C TYR A 269 -0.01 -5.93 45.59
N GLU A 270 -1.06 -5.75 44.79
CA GLU A 270 -1.11 -4.77 43.70
C GLU A 270 -2.57 -4.36 43.44
N TYR A 271 -2.78 -3.35 42.59
CA TYR A 271 -4.06 -3.19 41.93
C TYR A 271 -3.90 -3.11 40.42
N GLY A 272 -4.95 -3.52 39.72
CA GLY A 272 -5.07 -3.45 38.27
C GLY A 272 -6.36 -2.77 37.86
N LEU A 273 -6.26 -1.88 36.87
CA LEU A 273 -7.39 -1.32 36.15
C LEU A 273 -7.13 -1.41 34.65
N SER A 274 -8.16 -1.72 33.89
CA SER A 274 -8.08 -1.75 32.43
C SER A 274 -8.49 -0.43 31.79
N GLU A 275 -9.53 0.20 32.32
CA GLU A 275 -10.10 1.45 31.82
C GLU A 275 -10.77 2.19 32.99
N PHE A 276 -10.80 3.52 32.92
CA PHE A 276 -11.41 4.44 33.86
C PHE A 276 -12.17 5.52 33.07
N GLU A 277 -13.47 5.28 32.88
CA GLU A 277 -14.36 6.27 32.29
C GLU A 277 -14.82 7.29 33.33
N VAL A 278 -14.77 8.56 32.91
CA VAL A 278 -15.38 9.68 33.61
C VAL A 278 -16.50 10.16 32.72
N LEU A 279 -17.74 10.09 33.20
CA LEU A 279 -18.92 10.22 32.35
C LEU A 279 -19.70 11.51 32.61
N TYR A 280 -20.24 12.08 31.54
CA TYR A 280 -21.30 13.09 31.58
C TYR A 280 -22.29 12.85 30.45
N ASP A 281 -23.57 12.72 30.77
CA ASP A 281 -24.62 12.38 29.79
C ASP A 281 -24.27 11.17 28.89
N ARG A 282 -23.61 10.17 29.49
CA ARG A 282 -23.10 8.94 28.86
C ARG A 282 -21.84 9.08 28.01
N ASP A 283 -21.33 10.29 27.79
CA ASP A 283 -20.06 10.51 27.09
C ASP A 283 -18.87 10.37 28.05
N ASN A 284 -17.83 9.63 27.63
CA ASN A 284 -16.57 9.52 28.38
C ASN A 284 -15.71 10.77 28.16
N VAL A 285 -15.76 11.71 29.10
CA VAL A 285 -14.95 12.93 29.08
C VAL A 285 -13.48 12.69 29.41
N ALA A 286 -13.13 11.50 29.92
CA ALA A 286 -11.75 11.08 30.14
C ALA A 286 -11.09 10.42 28.92
N LEU A 287 -11.82 10.20 27.82
CA LEU A 287 -11.28 9.53 26.63
C LEU A 287 -10.02 10.23 26.08
N HIS A 288 -8.95 9.44 25.90
CA HIS A 288 -7.59 9.81 25.49
C HIS A 288 -6.92 10.89 26.34
N LYS A 289 -7.34 11.06 27.60
CA LYS A 289 -6.78 12.08 28.48
C LYS A 289 -5.48 11.61 29.14
N PRO A 290 -4.54 12.51 29.44
CA PRO A 290 -3.31 12.12 30.11
C PRO A 290 -3.57 11.53 31.50
N VAL A 291 -2.91 10.41 31.79
CA VAL A 291 -2.98 9.71 33.08
C VAL A 291 -1.62 9.79 33.77
N GLN A 292 -1.62 10.21 35.03
CA GLN A 292 -0.45 10.16 35.92
C GLN A 292 -0.65 9.07 36.95
N LEU A 293 0.41 8.34 37.27
CA LEU A 293 0.39 7.21 38.19
C LEU A 293 1.30 7.47 39.39
N SER A 294 0.98 6.90 40.54
CA SER A 294 1.81 6.95 41.74
C SER A 294 3.13 6.18 41.62
N ASP A 295 3.23 5.27 40.65
CA ASP A 295 4.44 4.52 40.33
C ASP A 295 4.57 4.30 38.80
N THR A 296 5.79 4.02 38.33
CA THR A 296 6.10 3.87 36.90
C THR A 296 6.60 2.45 36.62
N THR A 297 5.76 1.60 36.04
CA THR A 297 6.13 0.25 35.60
C THR A 297 6.27 0.18 34.08
N THR A 298 7.29 0.81 33.49
CA THR A 298 7.57 0.66 32.03
C THR A 298 8.31 -0.67 31.72
N VAL A 299 7.86 -1.79 32.27
CA VAL A 299 8.52 -3.10 32.10
C VAL A 299 7.80 -3.95 31.04
N ASP A 300 6.55 -3.65 30.71
CA ASP A 300 5.73 -4.40 29.75
C ASP A 300 4.70 -3.47 29.08
N TYR A 301 4.68 -3.43 27.75
CA TYR A 301 3.80 -2.59 26.92
C TYR A 301 2.30 -2.90 27.09
N LYS A 302 1.97 -4.02 27.77
CA LYS A 302 0.61 -4.38 28.16
C LYS A 302 0.09 -3.60 29.37
N TRP A 303 0.96 -2.86 30.08
CA TRP A 303 0.60 -2.16 31.32
C TRP A 303 1.12 -0.71 31.32
N ASP A 304 0.38 0.21 30.69
CA ASP A 304 0.76 1.62 30.58
C ASP A 304 -0.38 2.56 31.00
N SER A 305 -0.01 3.71 31.56
CA SER A 305 -0.91 4.79 31.97
C SER A 305 -1.94 5.20 30.91
N HIS A 306 -1.55 5.32 29.65
CA HIS A 306 -2.47 5.81 28.59
C HIS A 306 -3.63 4.84 28.33
N LEU A 307 -3.47 3.57 28.69
CA LEU A 307 -4.47 2.52 28.51
C LEU A 307 -5.66 2.68 29.46
N ILE A 308 -5.49 3.40 30.57
CA ILE A 308 -6.56 3.66 31.53
C ILE A 308 -7.67 4.54 30.93
N THR A 309 -7.40 5.24 29.84
CA THR A 309 -8.34 6.16 29.21
C THR A 309 -8.35 6.01 27.69
N ASP A 310 -7.88 4.88 27.14
CA ASP A 310 -7.74 4.73 25.68
C ASP A 310 -9.09 4.45 24.99
N GLY A 311 -10.15 4.19 25.76
CA GLY A 311 -11.48 3.86 25.23
C GLY A 311 -11.50 2.55 24.47
N TYR A 312 -10.47 1.72 24.64
CA TYR A 312 -10.33 0.46 23.92
C TYR A 312 -11.19 -0.62 24.57
N ASP A 313 -12.51 -0.52 24.40
CA ASP A 313 -13.45 -1.58 24.74
C ASP A 313 -13.61 -2.52 23.53
N LYS A 314 -12.60 -3.37 23.22
CA LYS A 314 -12.77 -4.47 22.23
C LYS A 314 -13.00 -5.84 22.88
N PRO A 315 -14.17 -6.47 22.69
CA PRO A 315 -14.48 -7.75 23.31
C PRO A 315 -13.79 -8.94 22.60
N ILE A 316 -13.24 -9.84 23.40
CA ILE A 316 -12.54 -11.10 23.05
C ILE A 316 -13.49 -12.25 22.73
N SER A 317 -14.71 -12.30 23.28
CA SER A 317 -15.53 -13.53 23.25
C SER A 317 -16.98 -13.24 22.92
N ARG A 318 -17.40 -13.48 21.67
CA ARG A 318 -18.78 -13.27 21.21
C ARG A 318 -19.33 -14.52 20.54
N LYS A 319 -20.04 -15.37 21.27
CA LYS A 319 -20.53 -16.64 20.71
C LYS A 319 -21.74 -16.44 19.78
N HIS A 320 -21.70 -17.20 18.68
CA HIS A 320 -22.81 -17.71 17.83
C HIS A 320 -23.32 -16.88 16.65
N TYR A 321 -23.27 -15.55 16.66
CA TYR A 321 -23.78 -14.77 15.50
C TYR A 321 -22.69 -14.10 14.64
N VAL A 322 -21.45 -14.03 15.14
CA VAL A 322 -20.45 -13.10 14.61
C VAL A 322 -19.24 -13.79 13.97
N ASP A 323 -18.97 -15.06 14.31
CA ASP A 323 -17.90 -15.85 13.68
C ASP A 323 -18.27 -16.38 12.28
N LYS A 324 -19.57 -16.55 12.01
CA LYS A 324 -20.02 -17.05 10.71
C LYS A 324 -20.07 -15.89 9.71
N ILE A 325 -19.37 -16.05 8.59
CA ILE A 325 -19.44 -15.10 7.47
C ILE A 325 -20.87 -15.11 6.93
N PRO A 326 -21.60 -13.97 6.97
CA PRO A 326 -22.96 -13.91 6.46
C PRO A 326 -22.98 -13.86 4.93
N PRO A 327 -24.07 -14.32 4.28
CA PRO A 327 -24.22 -14.17 2.83
C PRO A 327 -24.08 -12.71 2.40
N SER A 328 -23.54 -12.51 1.21
CA SER A 328 -23.39 -11.20 0.58
C SER A 328 -24.77 -10.63 0.25
N PRO A 329 -25.23 -9.55 0.90
CA PRO A 329 -26.56 -9.03 0.66
C PRO A 329 -26.65 -8.31 -0.69
N LEU A 330 -27.88 -8.22 -1.21
CA LEU A 330 -28.23 -7.42 -2.38
C LEU A 330 -29.03 -6.20 -1.95
N LEU A 331 -28.69 -5.03 -2.49
CA LEU A 331 -29.35 -3.75 -2.23
C LEU A 331 -29.82 -3.16 -3.55
N ARG A 332 -31.07 -2.72 -3.66
CA ARG A 332 -31.59 -2.13 -4.92
C ARG A 332 -32.50 -0.93 -4.72
N LYS A 333 -32.61 -0.10 -5.76
CA LYS A 333 -33.62 0.96 -5.90
C LYS A 333 -33.93 1.20 -7.37
N GLU A 334 -35.20 1.40 -7.69
CA GLU A 334 -35.59 1.96 -8.98
C GLU A 334 -35.70 3.49 -8.91
N ILE A 335 -35.24 4.16 -9.96
CA ILE A 335 -35.25 5.62 -10.10
C ILE A 335 -35.90 5.99 -11.42
N GLN A 336 -36.46 7.20 -11.50
CA GLN A 336 -37.13 7.70 -12.69
C GLN A 336 -36.39 8.92 -13.25
N ILE A 337 -35.91 8.83 -14.49
CA ILE A 337 -35.19 9.91 -15.20
C ILE A 337 -36.07 10.43 -16.33
N ASN A 338 -36.58 11.65 -16.20
CA ASN A 338 -37.55 12.20 -17.16
C ASN A 338 -36.91 13.09 -18.25
N LYS A 339 -35.67 13.51 -18.07
CA LYS A 339 -34.93 14.41 -18.97
C LYS A 339 -33.84 13.66 -19.74
N LYS A 340 -33.38 14.25 -20.86
CA LYS A 340 -32.27 13.72 -21.66
C LYS A 340 -30.93 13.93 -20.96
N ILE A 341 -30.25 12.82 -20.66
CA ILE A 341 -28.97 12.80 -19.96
C ILE A 341 -27.86 13.28 -20.90
N LYS A 342 -27.03 14.22 -20.42
CA LYS A 342 -25.79 14.64 -21.07
C LYS A 342 -24.60 13.83 -20.55
N ASN A 343 -24.50 13.70 -19.22
CA ASN A 343 -23.49 12.89 -18.53
C ASN A 343 -24.01 12.45 -17.16
N ALA A 344 -23.43 11.39 -16.60
CA ALA A 344 -23.73 10.96 -15.26
C ALA A 344 -22.51 10.31 -14.59
N PHE A 345 -22.31 10.63 -13.31
CA PHE A 345 -21.20 10.14 -12.51
C PHE A 345 -21.70 9.52 -11.22
N TYR A 346 -21.25 8.31 -10.88
CA TYR A 346 -21.67 7.62 -9.67
C TYR A 346 -20.51 7.54 -8.69
N SER A 347 -20.61 8.20 -7.54
CA SER A 347 -19.61 8.13 -6.47
C SER A 347 -20.06 7.12 -5.42
N THR A 348 -19.23 6.14 -5.08
CA THR A 348 -19.62 5.03 -4.20
C THR A 348 -18.49 4.61 -3.27
N SER A 349 -18.86 4.02 -2.13
CA SER A 349 -17.94 3.40 -1.17
C SER A 349 -18.69 2.36 -0.32
N ALA A 350 -17.94 1.57 0.45
CA ALA A 350 -18.49 0.60 1.40
C ALA A 350 -17.67 0.51 2.69
N LEU A 351 -18.35 0.31 3.82
CA LEU A 351 -17.76 -0.35 4.97
C LEU A 351 -17.88 -1.85 4.72
N GLY A 352 -16.80 -2.43 4.21
CA GLY A 352 -16.78 -3.74 3.55
C GLY A 352 -16.14 -3.63 2.18
N ILE A 353 -16.58 -4.46 1.24
CA ILE A 353 -16.31 -4.32 -0.20
C ILE A 353 -17.62 -4.42 -0.98
N TYR A 354 -17.66 -3.87 -2.19
CA TYR A 354 -18.88 -3.82 -3.00
C TYR A 354 -18.67 -4.10 -4.49
N GLU A 355 -19.73 -4.56 -5.14
CA GLU A 355 -19.94 -4.44 -6.59
C GLU A 355 -21.26 -3.72 -6.87
N ALA A 356 -21.20 -2.62 -7.62
CA ALA A 356 -22.37 -1.83 -7.99
C ALA A 356 -22.88 -2.16 -9.41
N TYR A 357 -24.17 -1.96 -9.64
CA TYR A 357 -24.88 -2.29 -10.87
C TYR A 357 -25.85 -1.18 -11.28
N ILE A 358 -25.97 -0.96 -12.59
CA ILE A 358 -27.00 -0.12 -13.20
C ILE A 358 -27.60 -0.88 -14.39
N ASN A 359 -28.91 -1.09 -14.39
CA ASN A 359 -29.65 -1.74 -15.48
C ASN A 359 -29.03 -3.07 -15.95
N GLY A 360 -28.69 -3.93 -14.98
CA GLY A 360 -28.09 -5.25 -15.20
C GLY A 360 -26.60 -5.27 -15.53
N LYS A 361 -25.95 -4.10 -15.69
CA LYS A 361 -24.52 -3.98 -16.01
C LYS A 361 -23.71 -3.58 -14.78
N LYS A 362 -22.55 -4.19 -14.59
CA LYS A 362 -21.59 -3.81 -13.53
C LYS A 362 -21.11 -2.37 -13.78
N VAL A 363 -21.01 -1.59 -12.71
CA VAL A 363 -20.44 -0.24 -12.71
C VAL A 363 -18.92 -0.35 -12.64
N GLY A 364 -18.22 0.22 -13.62
CA GLY A 364 -16.76 0.17 -13.71
C GLY A 364 -16.19 -1.22 -14.00
N THR A 365 -14.87 -1.30 -13.98
CA THR A 365 -14.08 -2.54 -14.16
C THR A 365 -13.35 -2.96 -12.89
N GLN A 366 -13.42 -2.12 -11.86
CA GLN A 366 -12.79 -2.32 -10.57
C GLN A 366 -13.35 -3.55 -9.85
N VAL A 367 -12.49 -4.20 -9.09
CA VAL A 367 -12.84 -5.33 -8.20
C VAL A 367 -12.32 -5.01 -6.80
N LEU A 368 -12.91 -5.61 -5.78
CA LEU A 368 -12.48 -5.43 -4.38
C LEU A 368 -12.49 -3.97 -3.87
N ALA A 369 -13.32 -3.11 -4.48
CA ALA A 369 -13.53 -1.73 -4.02
C ALA A 369 -14.26 -1.71 -2.66
N PRO A 370 -13.96 -0.78 -1.73
CA PRO A 370 -13.17 0.45 -1.93
C PRO A 370 -11.70 0.33 -1.51
N GLU A 371 -11.14 -0.89 -1.51
CA GLU A 371 -9.75 -1.16 -1.14
C GLU A 371 -9.43 -1.04 0.35
N PHE A 372 -8.19 -1.40 0.76
CA PHE A 372 -7.78 -1.42 2.16
C PHE A 372 -7.23 -0.06 2.60
N THR A 373 -7.82 0.51 3.65
CA THR A 373 -7.26 1.62 4.44
C THR A 373 -7.41 1.29 5.93
N ASP A 374 -6.83 2.12 6.79
CA ASP A 374 -7.27 2.15 8.19
C ASP A 374 -8.65 2.83 8.23
N TYR A 375 -9.72 2.02 8.35
CA TYR A 375 -11.11 2.48 8.27
C TYR A 375 -11.49 3.45 9.40
N ASP A 376 -10.78 3.43 10.53
CA ASP A 376 -11.00 4.36 11.65
C ASP A 376 -10.40 5.75 11.32
N SER A 377 -9.35 5.77 10.50
CA SER A 377 -8.69 6.99 10.06
C SER A 377 -9.33 7.59 8.81
N HIS A 378 -9.47 6.79 7.74
CA HIS A 378 -10.11 7.22 6.49
C HIS A 378 -10.63 6.06 5.62
N LEU A 379 -11.55 6.39 4.71
CA LEU A 379 -12.12 5.45 3.74
C LEU A 379 -12.09 6.04 2.33
N GLN A 380 -11.67 5.25 1.35
CA GLN A 380 -11.71 5.68 -0.04
C GLN A 380 -13.12 5.64 -0.63
N PHE A 381 -13.40 6.55 -1.56
CA PHE A 381 -14.54 6.43 -2.47
C PHE A 381 -14.05 6.44 -3.92
N GLN A 382 -14.83 5.76 -4.78
CA GLN A 382 -14.62 5.68 -6.21
C GLN A 382 -15.66 6.53 -6.92
N THR A 383 -15.31 7.11 -8.06
CA THR A 383 -16.28 7.74 -8.96
C THR A 383 -16.18 7.18 -10.37
N TYR A 384 -17.33 6.81 -10.93
CA TYR A 384 -17.45 6.16 -12.24
C TYR A 384 -18.24 7.03 -13.20
N ASP A 385 -17.84 7.06 -14.47
CA ASP A 385 -18.73 7.52 -15.55
C ASP A 385 -19.77 6.43 -15.84
N VAL A 386 -21.03 6.74 -15.61
CA VAL A 386 -22.17 5.83 -15.82
C VAL A 386 -23.15 6.36 -16.85
N SER A 387 -22.76 7.36 -17.63
CA SER A 387 -23.62 8.03 -18.62
C SER A 387 -24.27 7.03 -19.57
N ASN A 388 -23.52 6.03 -20.03
CA ASN A 388 -23.98 5.00 -20.98
C ASN A 388 -24.73 3.82 -20.34
N LEU A 389 -24.85 3.79 -19.01
CA LEU A 389 -25.59 2.74 -18.29
C LEU A 389 -27.03 3.15 -18.01
N LEU A 390 -27.32 4.46 -18.04
CA LEU A 390 -28.64 5.02 -17.77
C LEU A 390 -29.42 5.25 -19.07
N THR A 391 -30.75 5.23 -18.95
CA THR A 391 -31.68 5.56 -20.01
C THR A 391 -32.73 6.55 -19.51
N GLN A 392 -33.34 7.33 -20.41
CA GLN A 392 -34.53 8.08 -20.06
C GLN A 392 -35.67 7.09 -19.73
N GLY A 393 -36.36 7.29 -18.61
CA GLY A 393 -37.36 6.37 -18.06
C GLY A 393 -36.92 5.77 -16.73
N THR A 394 -37.43 4.56 -16.44
CA THR A 394 -37.12 3.81 -15.22
C THR A 394 -35.76 3.14 -15.33
N ASN A 395 -34.94 3.29 -14.30
CA ASN A 395 -33.62 2.67 -14.18
C ASN A 395 -33.53 1.94 -12.84
N ALA A 396 -32.76 0.86 -12.77
CA ALA A 396 -32.47 0.15 -11.53
C ALA A 396 -31.01 0.36 -11.13
N LEU A 397 -30.80 0.80 -9.90
CA LEU A 397 -29.51 0.83 -9.22
C LEU A 397 -29.42 -0.38 -8.29
N GLY A 398 -28.25 -1.02 -8.23
CA GLY A 398 -28.00 -2.17 -7.38
C GLY A 398 -26.61 -2.16 -6.77
N ALA A 399 -26.44 -2.79 -5.60
CA ALA A 399 -25.15 -3.09 -5.00
C ALA A 399 -25.18 -4.47 -4.33
N MET A 400 -24.05 -5.19 -4.39
CA MET A 400 -23.78 -6.39 -3.61
C MET A 400 -22.62 -6.10 -2.68
N LEU A 401 -22.68 -6.55 -1.42
CA LEU A 401 -21.65 -6.28 -0.40
C LEU A 401 -21.01 -7.57 0.12
N ALA A 402 -19.74 -7.48 0.51
CA ALA A 402 -19.05 -8.51 1.29
C ALA A 402 -18.16 -7.87 2.37
N ASP A 403 -17.58 -8.71 3.21
CA ASP A 403 -16.88 -8.27 4.42
C ASP A 403 -15.57 -7.52 4.15
N GLY A 404 -14.82 -7.94 3.13
CA GLY A 404 -13.51 -7.36 2.81
C GLY A 404 -12.57 -7.34 4.01
N TRP A 405 -11.70 -6.33 4.11
CA TRP A 405 -10.87 -6.12 5.30
C TRP A 405 -11.56 -5.41 6.45
N TYR A 406 -12.67 -4.71 6.18
CA TYR A 406 -13.44 -4.00 7.21
C TYR A 406 -14.02 -4.98 8.24
N ALA A 407 -14.74 -5.98 7.75
CA ALA A 407 -15.38 -6.98 8.59
C ALA A 407 -14.73 -8.36 8.51
N GLY A 408 -13.95 -8.67 7.47
CA GLY A 408 -13.43 -10.02 7.27
C GLY A 408 -12.26 -10.36 8.20
N ALA A 409 -11.77 -11.59 8.05
CA ALA A 409 -10.56 -12.05 8.70
C ALA A 409 -9.34 -11.25 8.26
N ARG A 410 -8.40 -11.06 9.18
CA ARG A 410 -7.09 -10.42 9.01
C ARG A 410 -6.06 -11.19 9.81
N TRP A 411 -4.78 -10.95 9.58
CA TRP A 411 -3.76 -11.62 10.37
C TRP A 411 -3.85 -11.29 11.87
N SER A 412 -4.19 -10.05 12.20
CA SER A 412 -4.49 -9.58 13.55
C SER A 412 -5.78 -10.15 14.16
N TYR A 413 -6.71 -10.61 13.33
CA TYR A 413 -8.01 -11.12 13.71
C TYR A 413 -8.39 -12.26 12.76
N SER A 414 -8.01 -13.50 13.09
CA SER A 414 -8.22 -14.64 12.19
C SER A 414 -9.70 -14.97 11.92
N ASN A 415 -10.61 -14.36 12.68
CA ASN A 415 -12.07 -14.42 12.48
C ASN A 415 -12.60 -13.08 11.94
N ARG A 416 -13.93 -12.92 11.89
CA ARG A 416 -14.59 -11.68 11.47
C ARG A 416 -14.47 -10.55 12.50
N GLY A 417 -14.40 -9.29 12.06
CA GLY A 417 -14.67 -8.10 12.90
C GLY A 417 -13.49 -7.15 13.16
N GLY A 418 -12.52 -7.05 12.25
CA GLY A 418 -11.32 -6.23 12.47
C GLY A 418 -11.60 -4.74 12.79
N TYR A 419 -12.45 -4.10 12.00
CA TYR A 419 -12.89 -2.70 12.20
C TYR A 419 -14.36 -2.60 12.56
N GLY A 420 -15.20 -3.46 11.99
CA GLY A 420 -16.61 -3.53 12.32
C GLY A 420 -17.25 -4.80 11.80
N TYR A 421 -18.55 -4.95 12.05
CA TYR A 421 -19.27 -6.18 11.68
C TYR A 421 -20.36 -5.97 10.65
N PHE A 422 -20.91 -4.76 10.53
CA PHE A 422 -22.08 -4.53 9.70
C PHE A 422 -21.68 -3.86 8.42
N ARG A 423 -21.96 -4.53 7.29
CA ARG A 423 -21.60 -4.02 5.97
C ARG A 423 -22.54 -2.89 5.61
N LYS A 424 -21.97 -1.77 5.14
CA LYS A 424 -22.74 -0.60 4.71
C LYS A 424 -22.26 -0.13 3.35
N PHE A 425 -23.18 0.39 2.56
CA PHE A 425 -22.96 0.97 1.24
C PHE A 425 -23.36 2.44 1.25
N ILE A 426 -22.64 3.25 0.49
CA ILE A 426 -23.05 4.61 0.17
C ILE A 426 -22.86 4.83 -1.33
N GLY A 427 -23.86 5.45 -1.97
CA GLY A 427 -23.83 5.73 -3.39
C GLY A 427 -24.52 7.04 -3.73
N GLN A 428 -23.87 7.87 -4.53
CA GLN A 428 -24.37 9.18 -4.97
C GLN A 428 -24.24 9.34 -6.48
N LEU A 429 -25.37 9.33 -7.18
CA LEU A 429 -25.47 9.50 -8.63
C LEU A 429 -25.71 10.96 -8.99
N LEU A 430 -24.73 11.60 -9.61
CA LEU A 430 -24.84 12.93 -10.22
C LEU A 430 -25.26 12.78 -11.69
N ILE A 431 -26.32 13.47 -12.10
CA ILE A 431 -26.81 13.46 -13.49
C ILE A 431 -26.82 14.90 -14.01
N GLY A 432 -26.11 15.15 -15.11
CA GLY A 432 -26.19 16.38 -15.88
C GLY A 432 -27.10 16.17 -17.11
N TYR A 433 -27.95 17.15 -17.40
CA TYR A 433 -28.94 17.09 -18.48
C TYR A 433 -28.57 18.00 -19.67
N GLU A 434 -29.11 17.70 -20.86
CA GLU A 434 -28.89 18.51 -22.07
C GLU A 434 -29.45 19.94 -21.94
N ASP A 435 -30.45 20.16 -21.07
CA ASP A 435 -31.03 21.48 -20.78
C ASP A 435 -30.16 22.36 -19.85
N GLY A 436 -29.00 21.85 -19.43
CA GLY A 436 -28.06 22.53 -18.54
C GLY A 436 -28.35 22.39 -17.05
N THR A 437 -29.44 21.70 -16.65
CA THR A 437 -29.73 21.39 -15.25
C THR A 437 -29.01 20.12 -14.80
N SER A 438 -28.95 19.88 -13.49
CA SER A 438 -28.39 18.67 -12.90
C SER A 438 -29.18 18.23 -11.67
N GLU A 439 -29.14 16.94 -11.35
CA GLU A 439 -29.69 16.39 -10.11
C GLU A 439 -28.74 15.39 -9.46
N ILE A 440 -28.98 15.13 -8.17
CA ILE A 440 -28.23 14.14 -7.38
C ILE A 440 -29.23 13.18 -6.74
N ILE A 441 -29.02 11.88 -6.96
CA ILE A 441 -29.81 10.80 -6.36
C ILE A 441 -28.88 9.97 -5.47
N GLY A 442 -29.19 9.90 -4.17
CA GLY A 442 -28.37 9.18 -3.18
C GLY A 442 -29.00 7.87 -2.69
N THR A 443 -28.19 7.10 -1.97
CA THR A 443 -28.66 6.03 -1.08
C THR A 443 -29.48 6.61 0.07
N ASP A 444 -30.59 5.97 0.41
CA ASP A 444 -31.54 6.41 1.44
C ASP A 444 -32.42 5.23 1.91
N ASN A 445 -33.36 5.50 2.82
CA ASN A 445 -34.29 4.50 3.36
C ASN A 445 -35.29 3.94 2.34
N SER A 446 -35.34 4.46 1.11
CA SER A 446 -36.22 3.94 0.06
C SER A 446 -35.63 2.73 -0.66
N TRP A 447 -34.36 2.38 -0.41
CA TRP A 447 -33.72 1.20 -0.97
C TRP A 447 -34.25 -0.08 -0.32
N LYS A 448 -34.22 -1.16 -1.10
CA LYS A 448 -34.57 -2.52 -0.66
C LYS A 448 -33.33 -3.34 -0.38
N TYR A 449 -33.51 -4.34 0.48
CA TYR A 449 -32.45 -5.20 1.01
C TYR A 449 -32.88 -6.68 0.97
N TRP A 450 -31.97 -7.52 0.47
CA TRP A 450 -32.10 -8.98 0.46
C TRP A 450 -30.87 -9.62 1.09
N LYS A 451 -31.03 -10.24 2.26
CA LYS A 451 -29.93 -10.83 3.04
C LYS A 451 -29.38 -12.15 2.52
N TYR A 452 -30.07 -12.84 1.63
CA TYR A 452 -29.73 -14.20 1.19
C TYR A 452 -29.21 -14.19 -0.25
N GLY A 453 -28.16 -13.42 -0.52
CA GLY A 453 -27.54 -13.40 -1.84
C GLY A 453 -26.88 -14.73 -2.21
N PRO A 454 -26.50 -14.91 -3.49
CA PRO A 454 -25.95 -16.16 -3.99
C PRO A 454 -24.55 -16.47 -3.46
N ILE A 455 -23.75 -15.45 -3.12
CA ILE A 455 -22.50 -15.65 -2.40
C ILE A 455 -22.83 -15.83 -0.92
N THR A 456 -22.72 -17.06 -0.43
CA THR A 456 -23.10 -17.40 0.95
C THR A 456 -21.97 -17.14 1.93
N GLU A 457 -20.71 -17.18 1.47
CA GLU A 457 -19.50 -16.85 2.24
C GLU A 457 -18.47 -16.20 1.30
N ALA A 458 -17.77 -15.16 1.77
CA ALA A 458 -16.64 -14.55 1.06
C ALA A 458 -15.60 -14.04 2.06
N SER A 459 -14.37 -14.52 1.92
CA SER A 459 -13.21 -14.10 2.71
C SER A 459 -11.96 -14.12 1.85
N TYR A 460 -11.05 -13.17 2.07
CA TYR A 460 -9.76 -13.16 1.39
C TYR A 460 -8.90 -14.38 1.71
N PHE A 461 -8.97 -14.91 2.94
CA PHE A 461 -8.18 -16.07 3.35
C PHE A 461 -8.86 -17.41 3.04
N LEU A 462 -10.19 -17.47 3.21
CA LEU A 462 -10.91 -18.74 3.08
C LEU A 462 -11.40 -19.03 1.66
N GLY A 463 -11.67 -17.99 0.86
CA GLY A 463 -12.28 -18.11 -0.48
C GLY A 463 -13.75 -17.72 -0.53
N GLU A 464 -14.44 -18.13 -1.60
CA GLU A 464 -15.83 -17.78 -1.87
C GLU A 464 -16.73 -19.01 -2.07
N VAL A 465 -17.90 -19.03 -1.42
CA VAL A 465 -18.94 -20.05 -1.63
C VAL A 465 -20.12 -19.41 -2.34
N TYR A 466 -20.49 -19.97 -3.49
CA TYR A 466 -21.59 -19.53 -4.34
C TYR A 466 -22.66 -20.62 -4.46
N ASP A 467 -23.88 -20.33 -4.05
CA ASP A 467 -25.05 -21.19 -4.20
C ASP A 467 -26.01 -20.62 -5.26
N ALA A 468 -26.03 -21.26 -6.44
CA ALA A 468 -26.83 -20.83 -7.58
C ALA A 468 -28.34 -20.86 -7.30
N LYS A 469 -28.80 -21.63 -6.30
CA LYS A 469 -30.21 -21.67 -5.89
C LYS A 469 -30.68 -20.31 -5.33
N ASN A 470 -29.76 -19.52 -4.77
CA ASN A 470 -30.08 -18.25 -4.12
C ASN A 470 -30.07 -17.05 -5.09
N GLU A 471 -29.71 -17.26 -6.37
CA GLU A 471 -29.72 -16.22 -7.38
C GLU A 471 -31.09 -15.54 -7.55
N GLN A 472 -31.11 -14.21 -7.41
CA GLN A 472 -32.29 -13.40 -7.71
C GLN A 472 -32.19 -12.86 -9.14
N LYS A 473 -32.52 -13.67 -10.15
CA LYS A 473 -32.37 -13.25 -11.57
C LYS A 473 -33.12 -11.95 -11.86
N GLY A 474 -32.44 -10.97 -12.45
CA GLY A 474 -33.01 -9.67 -12.81
C GLY A 474 -33.12 -8.65 -11.67
N TRP A 475 -32.62 -8.95 -10.46
CA TRP A 475 -32.74 -8.05 -9.29
C TRP A 475 -32.19 -6.63 -9.54
N ASN A 476 -31.20 -6.50 -10.42
CA ASN A 476 -30.53 -5.26 -10.78
C ASN A 476 -31.02 -4.66 -12.10
N THR A 477 -32.20 -5.08 -12.60
CA THR A 477 -32.89 -4.51 -13.76
C THR A 477 -34.23 -3.87 -13.35
N PRO A 478 -34.76 -2.89 -14.13
CA PRO A 478 -36.08 -2.31 -13.88
C PRO A 478 -37.22 -3.35 -13.96
N GLY A 479 -38.28 -3.16 -13.17
CA GLY A 479 -39.48 -4.01 -13.17
C GLY A 479 -39.33 -5.32 -12.39
N PHE A 480 -38.31 -5.45 -11.55
CA PHE A 480 -38.11 -6.65 -10.73
C PHE A 480 -39.10 -6.70 -9.55
N ASP A 481 -39.65 -7.90 -9.29
CA ASP A 481 -40.57 -8.13 -8.17
C ASP A 481 -39.83 -8.18 -6.83
N GLU A 482 -39.97 -7.10 -6.07
CA GLU A 482 -39.36 -6.92 -4.76
C GLU A 482 -40.30 -7.27 -3.58
N VAL A 483 -41.43 -7.97 -3.79
CA VAL A 483 -42.43 -8.28 -2.73
C VAL A 483 -41.82 -8.96 -1.50
N ARG A 484 -40.76 -9.77 -1.68
CA ARG A 484 -40.07 -10.47 -0.57
C ARG A 484 -38.90 -9.67 0.02
N TRP A 485 -38.51 -8.55 -0.58
CA TRP A 485 -37.41 -7.73 -0.11
C TRP A 485 -37.88 -6.78 0.98
N ILE A 486 -37.03 -6.55 1.98
CA ILE A 486 -37.33 -5.62 3.07
C ILE A 486 -36.72 -4.25 2.78
N ASN A 487 -37.14 -3.23 3.51
CA ASN A 487 -36.47 -1.93 3.45
C ASN A 487 -35.07 -2.03 4.06
N VAL A 488 -34.14 -1.26 3.50
CA VAL A 488 -32.80 -1.12 4.07
C VAL A 488 -32.85 -0.31 5.38
N THR A 489 -31.82 -0.44 6.22
CA THR A 489 -31.59 0.50 7.32
C THR A 489 -30.67 1.62 6.84
N ALA A 490 -31.04 2.87 7.08
CA ALA A 490 -30.24 4.05 6.75
C ALA A 490 -29.59 4.64 8.01
N TYR A 491 -28.34 5.08 7.87
CA TYR A 491 -27.49 5.62 8.94
C TYR A 491 -27.04 7.04 8.59
N PRO A 492 -27.94 8.05 8.71
CA PRO A 492 -27.62 9.44 8.32
C PRO A 492 -26.57 10.10 9.22
N THR A 493 -26.29 9.54 10.39
CA THR A 493 -25.32 10.04 11.37
C THR A 493 -23.99 9.29 11.34
N GLU A 494 -23.83 8.31 10.44
CA GLU A 494 -22.59 7.55 10.31
C GLU A 494 -21.43 8.47 9.90
N LYS A 495 -20.35 8.47 10.68
CA LYS A 495 -19.23 9.40 10.49
C LYS A 495 -18.04 8.63 9.92
N VAL A 496 -17.69 8.95 8.68
CA VAL A 496 -16.52 8.40 8.01
C VAL A 496 -15.73 9.54 7.39
N ASN A 497 -14.40 9.48 7.53
CA ASN A 497 -13.50 10.41 6.87
C ASN A 497 -13.23 9.95 5.43
N PHE A 498 -14.00 10.47 4.48
CA PHE A 498 -13.80 10.14 3.07
C PHE A 498 -12.49 10.67 2.50
N ALA A 499 -11.93 9.91 1.58
CA ALA A 499 -10.82 10.28 0.72
C ALA A 499 -11.13 9.85 -0.71
N ALA A 500 -10.81 10.69 -1.70
CA ALA A 500 -10.84 10.23 -3.09
C ALA A 500 -9.82 9.11 -3.30
N GLN A 501 -10.19 8.09 -4.07
CA GLN A 501 -9.20 7.14 -4.59
C GLN A 501 -8.31 7.83 -5.63
N LEU A 502 -7.07 8.11 -5.25
CA LEU A 502 -6.06 8.73 -6.12
C LEU A 502 -4.93 7.76 -6.51
N ASN A 503 -5.04 6.49 -6.12
CA ASN A 503 -4.21 5.40 -6.62
C ASN A 503 -4.90 4.65 -7.76
N GLU A 504 -4.12 3.89 -8.51
CA GLU A 504 -4.64 3.01 -9.55
C GLU A 504 -5.48 1.90 -8.92
N PRO A 505 -6.70 1.67 -9.45
CA PRO A 505 -7.63 0.76 -8.81
C PRO A 505 -7.25 -0.69 -9.04
N ILE A 506 -7.68 -1.57 -8.13
CA ILE A 506 -7.61 -3.02 -8.36
C ILE A 506 -8.54 -3.40 -9.51
N THR A 507 -7.97 -4.04 -10.54
CA THR A 507 -8.71 -4.57 -11.71
C THR A 507 -8.18 -5.94 -12.11
N ILE A 508 -8.89 -6.61 -13.03
CA ILE A 508 -8.33 -7.75 -13.76
C ILE A 508 -7.36 -7.19 -14.82
N ILE A 509 -6.06 -7.23 -14.53
CA ILE A 509 -5.02 -6.64 -15.39
C ILE A 509 -4.65 -7.54 -16.58
N ASN A 510 -4.90 -8.85 -16.47
CA ASN A 510 -4.65 -9.81 -17.55
C ASN A 510 -5.39 -11.15 -17.28
N GLU A 511 -5.42 -12.03 -18.27
CA GLU A 511 -5.99 -13.37 -18.18
C GLU A 511 -4.97 -14.43 -18.59
N LEU A 512 -5.00 -15.59 -17.94
CA LEU A 512 -4.07 -16.69 -18.16
C LEU A 512 -4.81 -18.01 -18.38
N LYS A 513 -4.46 -18.74 -19.43
CA LYS A 513 -4.96 -20.11 -19.66
C LYS A 513 -4.02 -21.13 -19.01
N PRO A 514 -4.55 -22.22 -18.44
CA PRO A 514 -3.71 -23.30 -17.96
C PRO A 514 -2.90 -23.92 -19.10
N VAL A 515 -1.66 -24.29 -18.79
CA VAL A 515 -0.73 -24.95 -19.73
C VAL A 515 -0.87 -26.46 -19.71
N SER A 516 -1.40 -27.04 -18.62
CA SER A 516 -1.69 -28.47 -18.51
C SER A 516 -2.80 -28.76 -17.50
N VAL A 517 -3.40 -29.95 -17.64
CA VAL A 517 -4.36 -30.50 -16.68
C VAL A 517 -4.08 -32.00 -16.51
N HIS A 518 -4.08 -32.50 -15.28
CA HIS A 518 -3.91 -33.92 -15.01
C HIS A 518 -4.90 -34.41 -13.95
N LYS A 519 -5.33 -35.66 -14.08
CA LYS A 519 -6.27 -36.30 -13.17
C LYS A 519 -5.53 -36.86 -11.96
N ILE A 520 -5.99 -36.54 -10.76
CA ILE A 520 -5.36 -36.97 -9.49
C ILE A 520 -6.31 -37.80 -8.60
N GLY A 521 -7.54 -38.02 -9.05
CA GLY A 521 -8.53 -38.80 -8.32
C GLY A 521 -9.85 -38.96 -9.08
N HIS A 522 -10.86 -39.50 -8.41
CA HIS A 522 -12.21 -39.58 -8.98
C HIS A 522 -12.81 -38.17 -9.07
N ASN A 523 -13.15 -37.72 -10.29
CA ASN A 523 -13.67 -36.37 -10.57
C ASN A 523 -12.81 -35.21 -10.03
N LYS A 524 -11.49 -35.43 -9.93
CA LYS A 524 -10.52 -34.50 -9.36
C LYS A 524 -9.34 -34.28 -10.29
N TYR A 525 -9.04 -33.02 -10.60
CA TYR A 525 -8.03 -32.62 -11.58
C TYR A 525 -7.19 -31.47 -11.04
N ILE A 526 -5.90 -31.42 -11.37
CA ILE A 526 -5.04 -30.25 -11.13
C ILE A 526 -4.72 -29.59 -12.46
N PHE A 527 -4.96 -28.28 -12.52
CA PHE A 527 -4.53 -27.41 -13.60
C PHE A 527 -3.23 -26.70 -13.20
N ASP A 528 -2.24 -26.68 -14.10
CA ASP A 528 -1.06 -25.83 -13.97
C ASP A 528 -1.28 -24.56 -14.81
N MET A 529 -1.30 -23.40 -14.17
CA MET A 529 -1.41 -22.12 -14.85
C MET A 529 -0.13 -21.73 -15.60
N GLY A 530 1.00 -22.38 -15.31
CA GLY A 530 2.32 -22.10 -15.88
C GLY A 530 3.03 -20.91 -15.24
N GLN A 531 2.35 -20.18 -14.36
CA GLN A 531 2.81 -18.98 -13.67
C GLN A 531 2.16 -18.92 -12.28
N ASN A 532 2.93 -18.61 -11.24
CA ASN A 532 2.39 -18.23 -9.94
C ASN A 532 1.80 -16.82 -10.06
N MET A 533 0.47 -16.74 -10.05
CA MET A 533 -0.33 -15.54 -10.29
C MET A 533 -1.19 -15.22 -9.06
N VAL A 534 -1.78 -14.02 -9.05
CA VAL A 534 -2.67 -13.57 -7.98
C VAL A 534 -4.02 -13.18 -8.56
N GLY A 535 -5.10 -13.62 -7.93
CA GLY A 535 -6.48 -13.40 -8.36
C GLY A 535 -7.32 -14.66 -8.16
N TRP A 536 -8.06 -15.10 -9.17
CA TRP A 536 -8.94 -16.27 -9.09
C TRP A 536 -9.11 -16.95 -10.45
N CYS A 537 -9.91 -18.02 -10.50
CA CYS A 537 -10.26 -18.69 -11.75
C CYS A 537 -11.73 -18.49 -12.12
N LYS A 538 -11.97 -18.21 -13.41
CA LYS A 538 -13.28 -18.35 -14.05
C LYS A 538 -13.42 -19.76 -14.60
N LEU A 539 -14.51 -20.43 -14.25
CA LEU A 539 -14.89 -21.74 -14.79
C LEU A 539 -16.03 -21.60 -15.79
N THR A 540 -15.94 -22.32 -16.91
CA THR A 540 -17.01 -22.44 -17.91
C THR A 540 -17.21 -23.91 -18.29
N LEU A 541 -18.36 -24.47 -17.95
CA LEU A 541 -18.74 -25.84 -18.27
C LEU A 541 -19.98 -25.86 -19.17
N PRO A 542 -19.97 -26.59 -20.30
CA PRO A 542 -21.14 -26.75 -21.18
C PRO A 542 -22.15 -27.77 -20.64
N TYR A 543 -22.10 -28.05 -19.35
CA TYR A 543 -22.95 -29.01 -18.66
C TYR A 543 -23.03 -28.66 -17.17
N ASN A 544 -24.03 -29.21 -16.49
CA ASN A 544 -24.15 -29.14 -15.05
C ASN A 544 -23.75 -30.49 -14.41
N PRO A 545 -22.73 -30.54 -13.52
CA PRO A 545 -22.24 -31.76 -12.92
C PRO A 545 -23.18 -32.35 -11.85
N GLN A 546 -24.25 -31.63 -11.47
CA GLN A 546 -25.23 -32.02 -10.43
C GLN A 546 -24.62 -32.26 -9.03
N GLN A 547 -23.42 -31.75 -8.80
CA GLN A 547 -22.71 -31.75 -7.52
C GLN A 547 -21.85 -30.49 -7.41
N SER A 548 -21.46 -30.11 -6.19
CA SER A 548 -20.61 -28.95 -5.97
C SER A 548 -19.27 -29.08 -6.70
N VAL A 549 -18.81 -27.98 -7.30
CA VAL A 549 -17.48 -27.86 -7.88
C VAL A 549 -16.60 -27.07 -6.91
N ARG A 550 -15.53 -27.69 -6.44
CA ARG A 550 -14.64 -27.13 -5.41
C ARG A 550 -13.25 -26.88 -5.96
N PHE A 551 -12.70 -25.70 -5.69
CA PHE A 551 -11.37 -25.26 -6.10
C PHE A 551 -10.48 -25.18 -4.86
N ARG A 552 -9.25 -25.66 -4.96
CA ARG A 552 -8.17 -25.37 -4.01
C ARG A 552 -6.99 -24.81 -4.77
N TYR A 553 -6.39 -23.77 -4.21
CA TYR A 553 -5.29 -23.06 -4.83
C TYR A 553 -3.97 -23.33 -4.08
N GLY A 554 -2.85 -23.39 -4.81
CA GLY A 554 -1.53 -23.58 -4.23
C GLY A 554 -0.40 -23.12 -5.14
N GLU A 555 0.72 -22.74 -4.54
CA GLU A 555 1.89 -22.21 -5.27
C GLU A 555 2.77 -23.31 -5.85
N MET A 556 2.83 -24.47 -5.17
CA MET A 556 3.73 -25.58 -5.46
C MET A 556 2.98 -26.92 -5.44
N LEU A 557 3.63 -27.96 -5.96
CA LEU A 557 3.18 -29.36 -5.84
C LEU A 557 4.19 -30.15 -5.00
N TYR A 558 3.70 -31.17 -4.30
CA TYR A 558 4.53 -32.24 -3.77
C TYR A 558 5.16 -33.06 -4.91
N GLN A 559 6.17 -33.87 -4.59
CA GLN A 559 6.85 -34.73 -5.58
C GLN A 559 5.91 -35.77 -6.22
N ASP A 560 4.83 -36.16 -5.53
CA ASP A 560 3.81 -37.08 -6.05
C ASP A 560 2.79 -36.39 -6.97
N GLY A 561 2.92 -35.07 -7.18
CA GLY A 561 2.02 -34.25 -8.00
C GLY A 561 0.80 -33.70 -7.26
N SER A 562 0.63 -34.02 -5.97
CA SER A 562 -0.46 -33.45 -5.17
C SER A 562 -0.21 -31.99 -4.77
N LEU A 563 -1.28 -31.24 -4.52
CA LEU A 563 -1.21 -29.81 -4.21
C LEU A 563 -0.56 -29.56 -2.84
N TYR A 564 0.48 -28.70 -2.79
CA TYR A 564 1.08 -28.24 -1.54
C TYR A 564 0.34 -27.01 -1.01
N THR A 565 -0.22 -27.11 0.20
CA THR A 565 -0.98 -26.01 0.84
C THR A 565 -0.56 -25.73 2.28
N GLU A 566 0.47 -26.39 2.82
CA GLU A 566 0.85 -26.21 4.23
C GLU A 566 1.39 -24.79 4.49
N ASN A 567 2.10 -24.21 3.53
CA ASN A 567 2.62 -22.85 3.63
C ASN A 567 1.55 -21.75 3.61
N LEU A 568 0.28 -22.12 3.35
CA LEU A 568 -0.84 -21.19 3.41
C LEU A 568 -1.32 -20.94 4.86
N ARG A 569 -0.86 -21.77 5.81
CA ARG A 569 -1.23 -21.71 7.23
C ARG A 569 -2.76 -21.82 7.41
N GLU A 570 -3.42 -20.83 8.01
CA GLU A 570 -4.87 -20.85 8.22
C GLU A 570 -5.67 -20.39 6.98
N ALA A 571 -5.02 -19.80 5.96
CA ALA A 571 -5.70 -19.43 4.72
C ALA A 571 -5.97 -20.67 3.86
N THR A 572 -7.21 -21.15 3.87
CA THR A 572 -7.59 -22.37 3.16
C THR A 572 -7.62 -22.21 1.64
N GLN A 573 -7.87 -20.98 1.14
CA GLN A 573 -8.00 -20.65 -0.28
C GLN A 573 -8.87 -21.65 -1.05
N VAL A 574 -10.16 -21.69 -0.71
CA VAL A 574 -11.14 -22.61 -1.27
C VAL A 574 -12.32 -21.87 -1.84
N ASP A 575 -12.55 -22.00 -3.15
CA ASP A 575 -13.80 -21.56 -3.76
C ASP A 575 -14.73 -22.76 -3.97
N VAL A 576 -16.04 -22.55 -3.81
CA VAL A 576 -17.06 -23.58 -4.01
C VAL A 576 -18.22 -23.01 -4.82
N TYR A 577 -18.51 -23.64 -5.95
CA TYR A 577 -19.75 -23.40 -6.71
C TYR A 577 -20.71 -24.55 -6.48
N ILE A 578 -21.94 -24.25 -6.05
CA ILE A 578 -23.01 -25.22 -5.84
C ILE A 578 -24.03 -25.03 -6.99
N PRO A 579 -24.06 -25.94 -7.97
CA PRO A 579 -25.00 -25.85 -9.08
C PRO A 579 -26.45 -25.99 -8.65
N TYR A 580 -27.36 -25.40 -9.42
CA TYR A 580 -28.78 -25.65 -9.29
C TYR A 580 -29.31 -26.32 -10.58
N ASN A 581 -30.17 -25.65 -11.33
CA ASN A 581 -30.87 -26.20 -12.50
C ASN A 581 -30.39 -25.60 -13.83
N GLU A 582 -29.34 -24.79 -13.82
CA GLU A 582 -28.71 -24.27 -15.03
C GLU A 582 -28.17 -25.39 -15.92
N ALA A 583 -28.26 -25.23 -17.24
CA ALA A 583 -27.77 -26.21 -18.20
C ALA A 583 -26.24 -26.12 -18.41
N GLU A 584 -25.70 -24.91 -18.28
CA GLU A 584 -24.28 -24.57 -18.41
C GLU A 584 -23.86 -23.76 -17.18
N ILE A 585 -22.60 -23.90 -16.77
CA ILE A 585 -22.05 -23.17 -15.63
C ILE A 585 -21.07 -22.13 -16.13
N VAL A 586 -21.25 -20.90 -15.67
CA VAL A 586 -20.24 -19.83 -15.73
C VAL A 586 -20.07 -19.27 -14.33
N TYR A 587 -18.96 -19.63 -13.69
CA TYR A 587 -18.65 -19.21 -12.32
C TYR A 587 -17.36 -18.40 -12.30
N GLU A 588 -17.37 -17.30 -11.55
CA GLU A 588 -16.22 -16.44 -11.31
C GLU A 588 -16.38 -15.81 -9.91
N PRO A 589 -15.43 -16.01 -8.97
CA PRO A 589 -15.45 -15.34 -7.67
C PRO A 589 -15.45 -13.81 -7.79
N ARG A 590 -15.94 -13.12 -6.75
CA ARG A 590 -16.09 -11.64 -6.75
C ARG A 590 -15.38 -10.95 -5.60
N PHE A 591 -15.35 -11.59 -4.43
CA PHE A 591 -15.01 -10.96 -3.15
C PHE A 591 -13.89 -11.69 -2.41
N THR A 592 -13.04 -12.40 -3.16
CA THR A 592 -11.83 -13.06 -2.64
C THR A 592 -10.69 -12.93 -3.65
N TYR A 593 -9.49 -13.34 -3.26
CA TYR A 593 -8.36 -13.57 -4.16
C TYR A 593 -7.37 -14.55 -3.52
N HIS A 594 -6.58 -15.18 -4.38
CA HIS A 594 -5.67 -16.27 -4.07
C HIS A 594 -4.31 -16.01 -4.72
N GLY A 595 -3.22 -16.52 -4.12
CA GLY A 595 -1.89 -16.55 -4.74
C GLY A 595 -1.51 -17.98 -5.09
N PHE A 596 -1.40 -18.29 -6.39
CA PHE A 596 -1.30 -19.66 -6.85
C PHE A 596 -0.71 -19.83 -8.25
N ARG A 597 -0.13 -21.00 -8.48
CA ARG A 597 0.16 -21.52 -9.83
C ARG A 597 -0.74 -22.70 -10.18
N TYR A 598 -1.11 -23.50 -9.19
CA TYR A 598 -1.83 -24.74 -9.36
C TYR A 598 -3.24 -24.62 -8.79
N VAL A 599 -4.21 -25.19 -9.50
CA VAL A 599 -5.61 -25.22 -9.08
C VAL A 599 -6.12 -26.66 -9.12
N GLU A 600 -6.42 -27.21 -7.95
CA GLU A 600 -7.11 -28.48 -7.81
C GLU A 600 -8.62 -28.25 -7.90
N ILE A 601 -9.29 -28.87 -8.87
CA ILE A 601 -10.73 -28.81 -9.06
C ILE A 601 -11.34 -30.19 -8.86
N GLU A 602 -12.28 -30.29 -7.93
CA GLU A 602 -13.07 -31.47 -7.60
C GLU A 602 -14.54 -31.27 -8.00
N GLY A 603 -15.23 -32.35 -8.39
CA GLY A 603 -16.66 -32.34 -8.73
C GLY A 603 -16.94 -32.32 -10.24
N LEU A 604 -15.92 -32.36 -11.09
CA LEU A 604 -16.08 -32.41 -12.55
C LEU A 604 -16.47 -33.82 -13.00
N THR A 605 -17.71 -34.02 -13.45
CA THR A 605 -18.24 -35.32 -13.90
C THR A 605 -17.84 -35.71 -15.33
N GLN A 606 -17.27 -34.77 -16.09
CA GLN A 606 -16.64 -35.02 -17.39
C GLN A 606 -15.18 -34.59 -17.36
N VAL A 607 -14.38 -35.15 -18.28
CA VAL A 607 -12.96 -34.78 -18.42
C VAL A 607 -12.87 -33.31 -18.87
N PRO A 608 -12.26 -32.41 -18.09
CA PRO A 608 -12.15 -31.02 -18.48
C PRO A 608 -11.14 -30.80 -19.61
N GLN A 609 -11.36 -29.70 -20.32
CA GLN A 609 -10.44 -29.13 -21.29
C GLN A 609 -9.75 -27.90 -20.70
N LEU A 610 -8.57 -27.53 -21.21
CA LEU A 610 -7.83 -26.35 -20.74
C LEU A 610 -8.66 -25.06 -20.86
N ASN A 611 -9.51 -24.95 -21.87
CA ASN A 611 -10.35 -23.77 -22.09
C ASN A 611 -11.57 -23.69 -21.15
N ASN A 612 -11.82 -24.72 -20.32
CA ASN A 612 -12.86 -24.63 -19.29
C ASN A 612 -12.44 -23.73 -18.13
N LEU A 613 -11.13 -23.44 -17.96
CA LEU A 613 -10.60 -22.63 -16.88
C LEU A 613 -9.82 -21.43 -17.42
N LEU A 614 -10.01 -20.29 -16.79
CA LEU A 614 -9.31 -19.05 -17.12
C LEU A 614 -8.90 -18.34 -15.84
N GLY A 615 -7.59 -18.22 -15.59
CA GLY A 615 -7.06 -17.42 -14.50
C GLY A 615 -7.25 -15.93 -14.77
N LYS A 616 -7.76 -15.21 -13.77
CA LYS A 616 -7.95 -13.76 -13.77
C LYS A 616 -6.87 -13.15 -12.89
N ILE A 617 -5.96 -12.39 -13.49
CA ILE A 617 -4.84 -11.78 -12.77
C ILE A 617 -5.32 -10.45 -12.22
N VAL A 618 -5.29 -10.29 -10.91
CA VAL A 618 -5.87 -9.15 -10.19
C VAL A 618 -4.76 -8.38 -9.50
N ALA A 619 -4.70 -7.07 -9.73
CA ALA A 619 -3.75 -6.16 -9.12
C ALA A 619 -4.24 -4.70 -9.23
N SER A 620 -3.72 -3.81 -8.39
CA SER A 620 -3.72 -2.38 -8.62
C SER A 620 -3.11 -2.10 -9.99
N SER A 621 -3.88 -1.44 -10.84
CA SER A 621 -3.63 -1.32 -12.29
C SER A 621 -2.60 -0.24 -12.66
N SER A 622 -1.51 -0.16 -11.89
CA SER A 622 -0.39 0.77 -12.15
C SER A 622 0.18 0.55 -13.57
N PRO A 623 0.27 1.61 -14.40
CA PRO A 623 0.83 1.52 -15.75
C PRO A 623 2.24 0.93 -15.76
N ILE A 624 2.57 0.15 -16.79
CA ILE A 624 3.93 -0.36 -16.98
C ILE A 624 4.83 0.79 -17.44
N THR A 625 5.92 1.03 -16.72
CA THR A 625 6.92 2.06 -17.04
C THR A 625 8.24 1.45 -17.52
N GLY A 626 8.51 0.18 -17.23
CA GLY A 626 9.81 -0.43 -17.50
C GLY A 626 9.77 -1.63 -18.43
N SER A 627 10.82 -1.78 -19.23
CA SER A 627 11.15 -3.03 -19.90
C SER A 627 12.63 -3.36 -19.79
N PHE A 628 12.95 -4.65 -19.79
CA PHE A 628 14.32 -5.15 -19.77
C PHE A 628 14.44 -6.43 -20.60
N SER A 629 15.53 -6.57 -21.34
CA SER A 629 15.91 -7.79 -22.02
C SER A 629 17.42 -7.81 -22.30
N CYS A 630 18.05 -8.97 -22.23
CA CYS A 630 19.46 -9.17 -22.54
C CYS A 630 19.73 -10.52 -23.21
N SER A 631 20.97 -10.75 -23.63
CA SER A 631 21.38 -11.99 -24.29
C SER A 631 21.32 -13.24 -23.40
N ASN A 632 21.21 -13.10 -22.08
CA ASN A 632 21.07 -14.22 -21.15
C ASN A 632 19.60 -14.45 -20.79
N LYS A 633 19.05 -15.61 -21.20
CA LYS A 633 17.65 -15.99 -20.97
C LYS A 633 17.27 -16.08 -19.49
N ASP A 634 18.19 -16.45 -18.61
CA ASP A 634 17.90 -16.67 -17.19
C ASP A 634 17.88 -15.33 -16.43
N ILE A 635 18.65 -14.32 -16.88
CA ILE A 635 18.51 -12.94 -16.39
C ILE A 635 17.16 -12.36 -16.85
N ASN A 636 16.74 -12.63 -18.09
CA ASN A 636 15.41 -12.23 -18.55
C ASN A 636 14.31 -12.89 -17.70
N LYS A 637 14.45 -14.18 -17.42
CA LYS A 637 13.52 -14.92 -16.55
C LYS A 637 13.49 -14.36 -15.13
N LEU A 638 14.64 -13.96 -14.58
CA LEU A 638 14.70 -13.29 -13.28
C LEU A 638 13.91 -11.97 -13.29
N TRP A 639 14.11 -11.11 -14.31
CA TRP A 639 13.35 -9.87 -14.44
C TRP A 639 11.84 -10.11 -14.58
N GLU A 640 11.44 -11.12 -15.36
CA GLU A 640 10.03 -11.53 -15.47
C GLU A 640 9.45 -11.97 -14.13
N ASN A 641 10.18 -12.81 -13.38
CA ASN A 641 9.75 -13.29 -12.06
C ASN A 641 9.58 -12.12 -11.07
N ILE A 642 10.48 -11.14 -11.10
CA ILE A 642 10.39 -9.91 -10.29
C ILE A 642 9.10 -9.15 -10.60
N ARG A 643 8.78 -8.96 -11.89
CA ARG A 643 7.58 -8.22 -12.30
C ARG A 643 6.29 -8.95 -11.93
N TRP A 644 6.25 -10.28 -12.09
CA TRP A 644 5.12 -11.10 -11.65
C TRP A 644 4.90 -11.03 -10.14
N THR A 645 5.99 -11.06 -9.37
CA THR A 645 5.92 -10.89 -7.91
C THR A 645 5.44 -9.52 -7.51
N GLN A 646 5.86 -8.46 -8.21
CA GLN A 646 5.35 -7.12 -7.97
C GLN A 646 3.84 -7.05 -8.22
N TRP A 647 3.34 -7.48 -9.39
CA TRP A 647 1.90 -7.47 -9.65
C TRP A 647 1.12 -8.26 -8.60
N GLY A 648 1.64 -9.43 -8.20
CA GLY A 648 0.99 -10.25 -7.18
C GLY A 648 0.86 -9.56 -5.83
N ASN A 649 1.77 -8.64 -5.50
CA ASN A 649 1.83 -7.97 -4.20
C ASN A 649 1.34 -6.53 -4.22
N LEU A 650 0.55 -6.15 -5.23
CA LEU A 650 -0.09 -4.84 -5.32
C LEU A 650 -1.60 -5.00 -5.25
N ILE A 651 -2.12 -5.41 -4.10
CA ILE A 651 -3.57 -5.50 -3.84
C ILE A 651 -3.94 -4.37 -2.88
N SER A 652 -4.14 -3.15 -3.41
CA SER A 652 -4.37 -1.88 -2.68
C SER A 652 -3.27 -1.35 -1.76
N ILE A 653 -2.39 -2.24 -1.29
CA ILE A 653 -1.23 -1.98 -0.43
C ILE A 653 -0.08 -2.86 -0.93
N PRO A 654 1.19 -2.48 -0.67
CA PRO A 654 2.35 -3.28 -1.07
C PRO A 654 2.52 -4.45 -0.10
N THR A 655 1.88 -5.58 -0.39
CA THR A 655 1.87 -6.74 0.51
C THR A 655 3.23 -7.45 0.54
N ASP A 656 3.52 -8.14 1.63
CA ASP A 656 4.63 -9.09 1.73
C ASP A 656 4.43 -10.26 0.75
N CYS A 657 3.29 -10.94 0.89
CA CYS A 657 2.90 -12.09 0.10
C CYS A 657 1.37 -12.10 -0.13
N PRO A 658 0.88 -12.72 -1.22
CA PRO A 658 -0.55 -12.63 -1.59
C PRO A 658 -1.41 -13.85 -1.21
N GLN A 659 -0.83 -14.91 -0.64
CA GLN A 659 -1.46 -16.23 -0.55
C GLN A 659 -1.85 -16.62 0.87
N ARG A 660 -0.94 -16.55 1.85
CA ARG A 660 -1.22 -17.01 3.23
C ARG A 660 -2.10 -16.02 3.99
N ASP A 661 -2.45 -16.37 5.21
CA ASP A 661 -3.19 -15.57 6.21
C ASP A 661 -2.36 -14.38 6.76
N GLU A 662 -1.72 -13.62 5.88
CA GLU A 662 -0.92 -12.43 6.20
C GLU A 662 -1.34 -11.26 5.30
N ARG A 663 -0.71 -11.10 4.14
CA ARG A 663 -1.07 -10.10 3.11
C ARG A 663 -1.06 -8.68 3.65
N GLU A 664 -0.05 -8.39 4.47
CA GLU A 664 0.07 -7.13 5.19
C GLU A 664 1.06 -6.20 4.49
N GLY A 665 0.86 -4.89 4.67
CA GLY A 665 1.72 -3.86 4.09
C GLY A 665 3.04 -3.72 4.84
N TRP A 666 3.90 -4.74 4.78
CA TRP A 666 5.16 -4.76 5.50
C TRP A 666 6.14 -3.68 5.02
N MET A 667 6.60 -2.88 5.97
CA MET A 667 7.27 -1.62 5.70
C MET A 667 8.68 -1.80 5.11
N ALA A 668 9.44 -2.80 5.56
CA ALA A 668 10.76 -3.11 5.02
C ALA A 668 10.68 -3.63 3.58
N ASP A 669 9.78 -4.56 3.31
CA ASP A 669 9.59 -5.18 2.01
C ASP A 669 9.29 -4.14 0.94
N ALA A 670 8.31 -3.27 1.23
CA ALA A 670 7.95 -2.16 0.36
C ALA A 670 9.12 -1.19 0.15
N GLN A 671 9.84 -0.77 1.20
CA GLN A 671 10.91 0.23 1.05
C GLN A 671 12.09 -0.30 0.25
N ILE A 672 12.50 -1.56 0.48
CA ILE A 672 13.66 -2.14 -0.17
C ILE A 672 13.35 -2.41 -1.65
N PHE A 673 12.13 -2.85 -1.94
CA PHE A 673 11.69 -3.10 -3.30
C PHE A 673 11.32 -1.82 -4.08
N SER A 674 11.09 -0.69 -3.39
CA SER A 674 10.49 0.53 -3.98
C SER A 674 11.14 1.06 -5.26
N GLN A 675 12.46 1.00 -5.40
CA GLN A 675 13.12 1.45 -6.63
C GLN A 675 12.89 0.51 -7.80
N THR A 676 12.94 -0.80 -7.54
CA THR A 676 12.57 -1.82 -8.54
C THR A 676 11.11 -1.64 -8.94
N ALA A 677 10.24 -1.38 -7.97
CA ALA A 677 8.83 -1.18 -8.20
C ALA A 677 8.56 0.02 -9.14
N ILE A 678 9.23 1.15 -8.89
CA ILE A 678 9.13 2.37 -9.69
C ILE A 678 9.70 2.19 -11.10
N TYR A 679 10.77 1.41 -11.27
CA TYR A 679 11.30 1.12 -12.60
C TYR A 679 10.31 0.31 -13.43
N ASN A 680 9.60 -0.65 -12.83
CA ASN A 680 8.70 -1.54 -13.54
C ASN A 680 7.33 -0.90 -13.82
N LEU A 681 6.76 -0.18 -12.84
CA LEU A 681 5.40 0.38 -12.90
C LEU A 681 5.38 1.86 -12.45
N ASP A 682 4.38 2.63 -12.88
CA ASP A 682 4.14 3.98 -12.35
C ASP A 682 3.53 3.86 -10.94
N MET A 683 4.36 4.08 -9.93
CA MET A 683 4.01 3.94 -8.52
C MET A 683 3.68 5.28 -7.83
N ALA A 684 3.56 6.39 -8.58
CA ALA A 684 3.34 7.71 -7.98
C ALA A 684 2.02 7.80 -7.19
N GLY A 685 0.91 7.38 -7.80
CA GLY A 685 -0.41 7.35 -7.16
C GLY A 685 -0.45 6.37 -5.99
N PHE A 686 -0.02 5.13 -6.26
CA PHE A 686 0.04 4.05 -5.28
C PHE A 686 0.81 4.42 -4.00
N TYR A 687 2.06 4.90 -4.11
CA TYR A 687 2.83 5.29 -2.91
C TYR A 687 2.34 6.59 -2.27
N THR A 688 1.68 7.50 -3.01
CA THR A 688 1.05 8.68 -2.40
C THR A 688 -0.09 8.26 -1.47
N LYS A 689 -0.92 7.30 -1.90
CA LYS A 689 -1.96 6.70 -1.07
C LYS A 689 -1.35 6.00 0.14
N TRP A 690 -0.40 5.09 -0.09
CA TRP A 690 0.13 4.28 1.01
C TRP A 690 0.95 5.12 2.02
N ALA A 691 1.61 6.19 1.58
CA ALA A 691 2.23 7.15 2.50
C ALA A 691 1.23 7.83 3.44
N ARG A 692 -0.06 7.95 3.05
CA ARG A 692 -1.12 8.36 3.97
C ARG A 692 -1.41 7.26 4.99
N ASP A 693 -1.63 6.02 4.54
CA ASP A 693 -1.87 4.88 5.43
C ASP A 693 -0.77 4.78 6.50
N ILE A 694 0.50 4.95 6.12
CA ILE A 694 1.64 4.97 7.07
C ILE A 694 1.52 6.08 8.13
N ARG A 695 1.07 7.28 7.75
CA ARG A 695 0.91 8.39 8.70
C ARG A 695 -0.26 8.14 9.63
N ASP A 696 -1.35 7.61 9.10
CA ASP A 696 -2.57 7.34 9.83
C ASP A 696 -2.28 6.25 10.89
N SER A 697 -1.41 5.30 10.57
CA SER A 697 -0.88 4.30 11.52
C SER A 697 0.23 4.80 12.44
N GLN A 698 0.67 6.06 12.39
CA GLN A 698 1.73 6.55 13.28
C GLN A 698 1.19 6.82 14.68
N THR A 699 1.85 6.29 15.70
CA THR A 699 1.52 6.63 17.11
C THR A 699 1.69 8.13 17.39
N GLU A 700 0.98 8.65 18.39
CA GLU A 700 1.04 10.07 18.77
C GLU A 700 2.47 10.55 19.09
N GLU A 701 3.25 9.66 19.73
CA GLU A 701 4.65 9.87 20.14
C GLU A 701 5.63 9.90 18.95
N GLY A 702 5.21 9.45 17.77
CA GLY A 702 6.02 9.49 16.54
C GLY A 702 6.57 8.16 16.06
N ARG A 703 6.25 7.04 16.70
CA ARG A 703 6.67 5.71 16.24
C ARG A 703 5.84 5.30 15.01
N PHE A 704 6.50 5.00 13.90
CA PHE A 704 5.87 4.34 12.75
C PHE A 704 5.69 2.84 13.05
N SER A 705 4.66 2.24 12.46
CA SER A 705 4.36 0.81 12.56
C SER A 705 5.30 -0.05 11.69
N ASP A 706 5.31 -1.36 11.94
CA ASP A 706 6.05 -2.35 11.16
C ASP A 706 5.27 -2.78 9.89
N ILE A 707 3.94 -2.65 9.94
CA ILE A 707 2.97 -2.85 8.84
C ILE A 707 2.06 -1.62 8.70
N ALA A 708 1.59 -1.30 7.49
CA ALA A 708 0.61 -0.25 7.26
C ALA A 708 -0.40 -0.65 6.16
N PRO A 709 -1.72 -0.51 6.37
CA PRO A 709 -2.42 -0.05 7.58
C PRO A 709 -2.15 -0.90 8.84
N HIS A 710 -2.12 -0.26 10.00
CA HIS A 710 -2.06 -0.90 11.31
C HIS A 710 -3.36 -0.63 12.07
N ASP A 711 -3.94 -1.66 12.66
CA ASP A 711 -5.30 -1.64 13.24
C ASP A 711 -5.34 -1.58 14.78
N GLY A 712 -4.19 -1.32 15.39
CA GLY A 712 -4.03 -1.26 16.84
C GLY A 712 -3.97 -2.60 17.56
N ALA A 713 -4.21 -3.73 16.89
CA ALA A 713 -4.22 -5.05 17.54
C ALA A 713 -2.82 -5.46 18.01
N TRP A 714 -1.82 -5.27 17.15
CA TRP A 714 -0.43 -5.61 17.42
C TRP A 714 0.34 -4.43 18.00
N ARG A 715 0.06 -4.09 19.27
CA ARG A 715 0.65 -2.93 19.98
C ARG A 715 2.20 -2.91 20.04
N GLY A 716 2.87 -4.05 19.78
CA GLY A 716 4.34 -4.16 19.72
C GLY A 716 4.96 -3.93 18.33
N PHE A 717 4.15 -3.80 17.27
CA PHE A 717 4.61 -3.70 15.87
C PHE A 717 4.86 -2.25 15.48
N PHE A 718 5.73 -1.59 16.24
CA PHE A 718 6.12 -0.20 16.03
C PHE A 718 7.60 0.00 16.30
N ASN A 719 8.19 0.95 15.59
CA ASN A 719 9.56 1.42 15.79
C ASN A 719 10.64 0.34 15.55
N ALA A 720 10.34 -0.71 14.76
CA ALA A 720 11.35 -1.68 14.34
C ALA A 720 12.37 -0.99 13.40
N PRO A 721 13.67 -0.95 13.76
CA PRO A 721 14.69 -0.37 12.89
C PRO A 721 14.74 -1.11 11.56
N GLY A 722 14.82 -0.37 10.46
CA GLY A 722 14.77 -0.92 9.12
C GLY A 722 13.36 -1.13 8.57
N TRP A 723 12.31 -1.21 9.41
CA TRP A 723 10.91 -1.30 8.97
C TRP A 723 10.25 0.06 9.08
N ALA A 724 10.17 0.60 10.30
CA ALA A 724 9.57 1.90 10.61
C ALA A 724 10.16 3.05 9.76
N ASP A 725 11.43 2.92 9.35
CA ASP A 725 12.13 3.86 8.48
C ASP A 725 11.47 4.03 7.10
N ALA A 726 10.62 3.11 6.64
CA ALA A 726 9.87 3.27 5.39
C ALA A 726 9.00 4.53 5.37
N GLY A 727 8.49 4.96 6.54
CA GLY A 727 7.74 6.21 6.69
C GLY A 727 8.57 7.47 6.40
N VAL A 728 9.90 7.34 6.35
CA VAL A 728 10.85 8.38 5.91
C VAL A 728 11.35 8.10 4.49
N VAL A 729 11.70 6.85 4.20
CA VAL A 729 12.38 6.44 2.96
C VAL A 729 11.49 6.49 1.73
N ILE A 730 10.26 5.96 1.80
CA ILE A 730 9.38 5.87 0.61
C ILE A 730 8.97 7.24 0.07
N PRO A 731 8.51 8.20 0.90
CA PRO A 731 8.19 9.54 0.40
C PRO A 731 9.40 10.24 -0.23
N TRP A 732 10.61 10.01 0.29
CA TRP A 732 11.84 10.53 -0.32
C TRP A 732 12.16 9.83 -1.65
N ARG A 733 11.96 8.51 -1.74
CA ARG A 733 12.13 7.74 -2.98
C ARG A 733 11.17 8.21 -4.08
N VAL A 734 9.92 8.53 -3.72
CA VAL A 734 8.95 9.10 -4.66
C VAL A 734 9.40 10.49 -5.11
N TYR A 735 9.85 11.36 -4.21
CA TYR A 735 10.41 12.66 -4.59
C TYR A 735 11.58 12.52 -5.57
N GLN A 736 12.51 11.60 -5.31
CA GLN A 736 13.66 11.32 -6.16
C GLN A 736 13.24 10.96 -7.60
N ASN A 737 12.29 10.04 -7.76
CA ASN A 737 11.91 9.52 -9.06
C ASN A 737 10.84 10.36 -9.79
N TYR A 738 10.02 11.12 -9.07
CA TYR A 738 8.88 11.87 -9.62
C TYR A 738 8.94 13.39 -9.43
N ALA A 739 9.96 13.90 -8.72
CA ALA A 739 10.03 15.29 -8.27
C ALA A 739 8.78 15.76 -7.49
N ASP A 740 8.10 14.85 -6.80
CA ASP A 740 6.94 15.17 -5.96
C ASP A 740 7.38 15.79 -4.64
N THR A 741 7.22 17.10 -4.50
CA THR A 741 7.53 17.82 -3.25
C THR A 741 6.37 17.79 -2.24
N VAL A 742 5.15 17.54 -2.70
CA VAL A 742 3.94 17.54 -1.88
C VAL A 742 3.88 16.31 -1.00
N ILE A 743 4.25 15.13 -1.50
CA ILE A 743 4.32 13.92 -0.69
C ILE A 743 5.30 14.09 0.49
N VAL A 744 6.47 14.68 0.25
CA VAL A 744 7.44 15.01 1.30
C VAL A 744 6.89 16.04 2.27
N SER A 745 6.22 17.08 1.76
CA SER A 745 5.59 18.10 2.60
C SER A 745 4.50 17.52 3.52
N LYS A 746 3.66 16.62 3.01
CA LYS A 746 2.60 15.96 3.80
C LYS A 746 3.19 15.00 4.84
N GLN A 747 4.31 14.36 4.55
CA GLN A 747 4.97 13.44 5.48
C GLN A 747 5.85 14.12 6.53
N TYR A 748 6.35 15.33 6.26
CA TYR A 748 7.45 15.93 7.02
C TYR A 748 7.26 15.93 8.54
N ALA A 749 6.05 16.27 9.01
CA ALA A 749 5.76 16.28 10.45
C ALA A 749 5.91 14.90 11.09
N ALA A 750 5.41 13.85 10.42
CA ALA A 750 5.53 12.47 10.87
C ALA A 750 7.00 11.99 10.87
N MET A 751 7.76 12.30 9.81
CA MET A 751 9.20 12.01 9.74
C MET A 751 9.96 12.66 10.90
N LYS A 752 9.63 13.93 11.19
CA LYS A 752 10.25 14.70 12.26
C LYS A 752 9.99 14.08 13.62
N LYS A 753 8.73 13.73 13.92
CA LYS A 753 8.36 13.07 15.18
C LYS A 753 9.11 11.75 15.38
N PHE A 754 9.24 10.94 14.33
CA PHE A 754 9.98 9.66 14.39
C PHE A 754 11.46 9.84 14.73
N VAL A 755 12.16 10.75 14.05
CA VAL A 755 13.58 11.03 14.32
C VAL A 755 13.77 11.63 15.70
N ASP A 756 12.90 12.56 16.12
CA ASP A 756 12.96 13.15 17.44
C ASP A 756 12.70 12.14 18.55
N PHE A 757 11.74 11.22 18.36
CA PHE A 757 11.46 10.12 19.28
C PHE A 757 12.70 9.25 19.48
N ASN A 758 13.33 8.80 18.39
CA ASN A 758 14.51 7.95 18.47
C ASN A 758 15.71 8.69 19.09
N HIS A 759 15.92 9.96 18.75
CA HIS A 759 16.99 10.76 19.33
C HIS A 759 16.78 11.01 20.84
N LYS A 760 15.56 11.34 21.27
CA LYS A 760 15.22 11.59 22.68
C LYS A 760 15.61 10.42 23.58
N HIS A 761 15.40 9.19 23.11
CA HIS A 761 15.66 7.98 23.90
C HIS A 761 17.08 7.42 23.70
N ASN A 762 17.84 7.94 22.74
CA ASN A 762 19.20 7.50 22.44
C ASN A 762 20.17 8.69 22.41
N PRO A 763 20.39 9.36 23.55
CA PRO A 763 21.23 10.56 23.62
C PRO A 763 22.73 10.28 23.38
N ASP A 764 23.16 9.02 23.51
CA ASP A 764 24.50 8.57 23.12
C ASP A 764 24.65 8.34 21.61
N LEU A 765 23.58 8.60 20.84
CA LEU A 765 23.49 8.47 19.39
C LEU A 765 23.63 7.05 18.85
N ILE A 766 23.58 6.05 19.72
CA ILE A 766 23.51 4.64 19.33
C ILE A 766 22.08 4.18 19.61
N TRP A 767 21.33 3.85 18.56
CA TRP A 767 19.91 3.53 18.73
C TRP A 767 19.76 2.18 19.39
N ARG A 768 19.74 2.07 20.73
CA ARG A 768 19.61 0.82 21.52
C ARG A 768 18.42 0.75 22.47
N ASN A 769 17.84 1.90 22.80
CA ASN A 769 16.68 2.01 23.66
C ASN A 769 15.41 2.16 22.81
N VAL A 770 14.28 1.69 23.37
CA VAL A 770 12.92 1.77 22.78
C VAL A 770 12.85 1.30 21.32
N ARG A 771 13.67 0.32 20.95
CA ARG A 771 13.55 -0.40 19.69
C ARG A 771 12.24 -1.19 19.70
N GLY A 772 11.58 -1.25 18.55
CA GLY A 772 10.52 -2.22 18.29
C GLY A 772 11.07 -3.64 18.12
N ASN A 773 10.37 -4.42 17.29
CA ASN A 773 10.85 -5.72 16.87
C ASN A 773 12.22 -5.62 16.18
N MET A 774 13.10 -6.59 16.46
CA MET A 774 14.47 -6.61 15.93
C MET A 774 14.66 -7.66 14.83
N TYR A 775 13.90 -7.53 13.74
CA TYR A 775 14.02 -8.38 12.56
C TYR A 775 15.42 -8.28 11.90
N SER A 776 16.03 -7.09 11.94
CA SER A 776 17.38 -6.81 11.40
C SER A 776 17.50 -7.14 9.90
N ASP A 777 18.64 -7.65 9.42
CA ASP A 777 18.75 -8.13 8.04
C ASP A 777 18.05 -9.48 7.88
N TRP A 778 16.71 -9.45 7.80
CA TRP A 778 15.83 -10.61 7.82
C TRP A 778 16.16 -11.63 6.73
N LEU A 779 16.06 -12.92 7.06
CA LEU A 779 16.37 -14.05 6.16
C LEU A 779 17.80 -14.05 5.59
N ASN A 780 18.77 -13.59 6.39
CA ASN A 780 20.19 -13.70 6.07
C ASN A 780 20.71 -15.14 6.11
N GLY A 781 21.99 -15.32 5.76
CA GLY A 781 22.63 -16.63 5.68
C GLY A 781 22.53 -17.50 6.94
N ASN A 782 22.37 -16.94 8.13
CA ASN A 782 22.19 -17.74 9.35
C ASN A 782 20.85 -18.50 9.38
N THR A 783 19.86 -18.08 8.59
CA THR A 783 18.56 -18.78 8.51
C THR A 783 18.55 -19.92 7.50
N ILE A 784 19.63 -20.07 6.71
CA ILE A 784 19.75 -21.09 5.67
C ILE A 784 20.11 -22.43 6.30
N VAL A 785 19.38 -23.48 5.92
CA VAL A 785 19.64 -24.85 6.38
C VAL A 785 20.19 -25.69 5.21
N ALA A 786 21.52 -25.80 5.14
CA ALA A 786 22.24 -26.69 4.23
C ALA A 786 23.60 -27.13 4.80
N ASP A 787 24.04 -28.35 4.45
CA ASP A 787 25.24 -28.97 5.04
C ASP A 787 26.54 -28.28 4.61
N ASP A 788 26.62 -27.79 3.37
CA ASP A 788 27.81 -27.17 2.80
C ASP A 788 27.82 -25.64 2.94
N TYR A 789 26.97 -25.06 3.80
CA TYR A 789 26.79 -23.61 3.96
C TYR A 789 27.06 -23.17 5.41
N PRO A 790 27.78 -22.05 5.65
CA PRO A 790 28.07 -21.58 7.01
C PRO A 790 26.81 -21.20 7.81
N LYS A 791 26.70 -21.69 9.06
CA LYS A 791 25.53 -21.46 9.94
C LYS A 791 25.55 -20.15 10.72
N THR A 792 26.70 -19.48 10.77
CA THR A 792 26.91 -18.21 11.50
C THR A 792 27.71 -17.26 10.62
N GLY A 793 27.75 -15.96 10.96
CA GLY A 793 28.48 -14.94 10.21
C GLY A 793 27.64 -14.12 9.20
N GLY A 794 26.35 -14.47 9.01
CA GLY A 794 25.41 -13.70 8.19
C GLY A 794 24.70 -12.58 8.96
N GLN A 795 24.44 -12.77 10.25
CA GLN A 795 23.69 -11.83 11.09
C GLN A 795 24.49 -10.55 11.41
N VAL A 796 23.96 -9.40 11.01
CA VAL A 796 24.48 -8.09 11.43
C VAL A 796 24.16 -7.87 12.91
N PRO A 797 25.11 -7.36 13.73
CA PRO A 797 24.82 -6.96 15.09
C PRO A 797 23.68 -5.92 15.15
N HIS A 798 22.74 -6.10 16.09
CA HIS A 798 21.55 -5.27 16.20
C HIS A 798 21.87 -3.76 16.34
N ASP A 799 22.92 -3.43 17.08
CA ASP A 799 23.34 -2.04 17.32
C ASP A 799 23.93 -1.38 16.07
N VAL A 800 24.67 -2.15 15.27
CA VAL A 800 25.17 -1.72 13.96
C VAL A 800 23.98 -1.45 13.04
N PHE A 801 23.06 -2.41 12.92
CA PHE A 801 21.91 -2.30 12.02
C PHE A 801 20.99 -1.13 12.39
N ALA A 802 20.58 -1.02 13.65
CA ALA A 802 19.67 0.03 14.10
C ALA A 802 20.30 1.42 13.95
N THR A 803 21.56 1.59 14.37
CA THR A 803 22.23 2.90 14.31
C THR A 803 22.49 3.36 12.87
N ALA A 804 22.74 2.42 11.94
CA ALA A 804 22.83 2.70 10.51
C ALA A 804 21.53 3.34 9.98
N TYR A 805 20.38 2.76 10.31
CA TYR A 805 19.07 3.30 9.94
C TYR A 805 18.75 4.63 10.64
N PHE A 806 19.16 4.80 11.91
CA PHE A 806 19.00 6.07 12.60
C PHE A 806 19.72 7.22 11.87
N ALA A 807 20.96 6.99 11.44
CA ALA A 807 21.71 7.97 10.64
C ALA A 807 21.03 8.25 9.29
N TYR A 808 20.54 7.20 8.61
CA TYR A 808 19.93 7.30 7.30
C TYR A 808 18.62 8.10 7.32
N SER A 809 17.68 7.74 8.19
CA SER A 809 16.41 8.46 8.36
C SER A 809 16.61 9.91 8.79
N THR A 810 17.56 10.17 9.70
CA THR A 810 17.92 11.55 10.08
C THR A 810 18.50 12.34 8.89
N GLY A 811 19.31 11.70 8.05
CA GLY A 811 19.86 12.29 6.84
C GLY A 811 18.80 12.65 5.81
N ILE A 812 17.83 11.76 5.58
CA ILE A 812 16.68 12.04 4.72
C ILE A 812 15.85 13.19 5.29
N LEU A 813 15.54 13.20 6.59
CA LEU A 813 14.82 14.30 7.21
C LEU A 813 15.53 15.65 7.01
N ALA A 814 16.86 15.67 7.14
CA ALA A 814 17.65 16.86 6.84
C ALA A 814 17.53 17.30 5.36
N LYS A 815 17.61 16.36 4.41
CA LYS A 815 17.39 16.63 2.97
C LYS A 815 15.98 17.17 2.73
N SER A 816 14.96 16.58 3.34
CA SER A 816 13.56 17.02 3.28
C SER A 816 13.37 18.43 3.86
N ALA A 817 14.01 18.74 5.00
CA ALA A 817 13.97 20.07 5.60
C ALA A 817 14.58 21.13 4.65
N LYS A 818 15.71 20.80 4.01
CA LYS A 818 16.35 21.66 3.00
C LYS A 818 15.43 21.88 1.80
N LEU A 819 14.82 20.82 1.27
CA LEU A 819 13.87 20.88 0.15
C LEU A 819 12.69 21.82 0.45
N LEU A 820 12.15 21.75 1.66
CA LEU A 820 10.99 22.52 2.09
C LEU A 820 11.33 23.92 2.65
N GLY A 821 12.60 24.37 2.54
CA GLY A 821 13.03 25.68 3.03
C GLY A 821 13.08 25.82 4.56
N LYS A 822 13.01 24.71 5.31
CA LYS A 822 13.04 24.68 6.78
C LYS A 822 14.48 24.77 7.29
N THR A 823 15.06 25.96 7.17
CA THR A 823 16.51 26.20 7.38
C THR A 823 17.02 25.78 8.77
N LYS A 824 16.27 26.08 9.84
CA LYS A 824 16.67 25.70 11.22
C LYS A 824 16.69 24.18 11.40
N ASP A 825 15.64 23.51 10.93
CA ASP A 825 15.53 22.05 10.98
C ASP A 825 16.65 21.41 10.14
N TYR A 826 16.93 21.92 8.94
CA TYR A 826 18.04 21.44 8.12
C TYR A 826 19.37 21.52 8.88
N GLN A 827 19.70 22.67 9.47
CA GLN A 827 20.95 22.83 10.23
C GLN A 827 21.04 21.84 11.40
N TYR A 828 19.95 21.68 12.15
CA TYR A 828 19.88 20.76 13.29
C TYR A 828 20.01 19.30 12.86
N TYR A 829 19.14 18.80 11.97
CA TYR A 829 19.13 17.40 11.56
C TYR A 829 20.34 17.03 10.71
N ASN A 830 20.90 17.96 9.92
CA ASN A 830 22.14 17.70 9.19
C ASN A 830 23.33 17.51 10.16
N LYS A 831 23.40 18.32 11.23
CA LYS A 831 24.39 18.14 12.29
C LYS A 831 24.15 16.84 13.05
N LEU A 832 22.90 16.53 13.41
CA LEU A 832 22.55 15.29 14.10
C LEU A 832 22.94 14.06 13.28
N ALA A 833 22.59 14.01 11.99
CA ALA A 833 22.96 12.91 11.10
C ALA A 833 24.49 12.73 11.02
N ALA A 834 25.25 13.83 10.95
CA ALA A 834 26.72 13.77 10.97
C ALA A 834 27.26 13.25 12.31
N SER A 835 26.67 13.65 13.44
CA SER A 835 27.05 13.16 14.76
C SER A 835 26.74 11.67 14.94
N ILE A 836 25.58 11.19 14.45
CA ILE A 836 25.23 9.76 14.50
C ILE A 836 26.20 8.94 13.65
N ARG A 837 26.54 9.40 12.43
CA ARG A 837 27.59 8.75 11.61
C ARG A 837 28.93 8.69 12.32
N LYS A 838 29.33 9.78 12.99
CA LYS A 838 30.56 9.79 13.78
C LYS A 838 30.50 8.76 14.92
N ALA A 839 29.40 8.73 15.68
CA ALA A 839 29.20 7.76 16.75
C ALA A 839 29.21 6.31 16.24
N PHE A 840 28.62 6.06 15.07
CA PHE A 840 28.68 4.77 14.39
C PHE A 840 30.13 4.35 14.08
N VAL A 841 30.91 5.25 13.46
CA VAL A 841 32.32 4.98 13.12
C VAL A 841 33.15 4.74 14.37
N ASP A 842 33.06 5.63 15.36
CA ASP A 842 33.81 5.54 16.61
C ASP A 842 33.52 4.23 17.37
N LYS A 843 32.28 3.72 17.27
CA LYS A 843 31.82 2.56 18.03
C LYS A 843 32.05 1.23 17.31
N PHE A 844 31.78 1.17 16.01
CA PHE A 844 31.63 -0.08 15.27
C PHE A 844 32.67 -0.29 14.16
N VAL A 845 33.49 0.70 13.83
CA VAL A 845 34.40 0.64 12.68
C VAL A 845 35.85 0.76 13.17
N SER A 846 36.67 -0.20 12.78
CA SER A 846 38.10 -0.21 13.11
C SER A 846 38.89 0.76 12.20
N PRO A 847 40.15 1.11 12.55
CA PRO A 847 41.00 1.96 11.71
C PRO A 847 41.29 1.41 10.31
N ASP A 848 41.14 0.10 10.10
CA ASP A 848 41.34 -0.55 8.80
C ASP A 848 40.04 -0.67 7.98
N GLY A 849 38.91 -0.15 8.48
CA GLY A 849 37.61 -0.20 7.81
C GLY A 849 36.82 -1.48 8.03
N GLN A 850 37.29 -2.41 8.88
CA GLN A 850 36.50 -3.55 9.31
C GLN A 850 35.33 -3.09 10.21
N ILE A 851 34.14 -3.59 9.93
CA ILE A 851 32.92 -3.28 10.69
C ILE A 851 32.63 -4.42 11.66
N GLU A 852 32.19 -4.10 12.87
CA GLU A 852 31.77 -5.07 13.88
C GLU A 852 30.80 -6.12 13.30
N GLY A 853 31.07 -7.39 13.59
CA GLY A 853 30.36 -8.54 13.02
C GLY A 853 30.98 -9.09 11.73
N ASN A 854 31.71 -8.28 10.97
CA ASN A 854 32.42 -8.66 9.74
C ASN A 854 31.55 -9.41 8.70
N THR A 855 30.29 -9.01 8.55
CA THR A 855 29.33 -9.68 7.67
C THR A 855 29.21 -9.00 6.32
N GLN A 856 28.86 -9.74 5.25
CA GLN A 856 28.56 -9.16 3.93
C GLN A 856 27.55 -8.01 4.04
N ALA A 857 26.50 -8.25 4.82
CA ALA A 857 25.41 -7.32 5.06
C ALA A 857 25.84 -6.03 5.78
N GLY A 858 26.67 -6.14 6.82
CA GLY A 858 27.14 -4.98 7.59
C GLY A 858 27.91 -3.99 6.73
N TYR A 859 28.79 -4.49 5.85
CA TYR A 859 29.50 -3.66 4.88
C TYR A 859 28.56 -3.03 3.85
N ALA A 860 27.67 -3.81 3.25
CA ALA A 860 26.71 -3.33 2.27
C ALA A 860 25.84 -2.18 2.82
N ILE A 861 25.33 -2.34 4.04
CA ILE A 861 24.53 -1.32 4.74
C ILE A 861 25.36 -0.06 4.99
N ALA A 862 26.56 -0.19 5.57
CA ALA A 862 27.36 0.98 5.93
C ALA A 862 27.84 1.79 4.72
N LEU A 863 28.13 1.11 3.61
CA LEU A 863 28.52 1.74 2.35
C LEU A 863 27.33 2.42 1.67
N GLN A 864 26.21 1.72 1.53
CA GLN A 864 25.02 2.26 0.86
C GLN A 864 24.42 3.46 1.60
N LEU A 865 24.43 3.44 2.94
CA LEU A 865 23.87 4.49 3.78
C LEU A 865 24.87 5.61 4.10
N ASP A 866 26.02 5.63 3.41
CA ASP A 866 27.03 6.69 3.49
C ASP A 866 27.59 6.91 4.91
N LEU A 867 27.75 5.84 5.70
CA LEU A 867 28.17 5.93 7.11
C LEU A 867 29.68 6.14 7.27
N LEU A 868 30.46 5.66 6.31
CA LEU A 868 31.92 5.61 6.40
C LEU A 868 32.60 6.87 5.85
N PRO A 869 33.68 7.35 6.49
CA PRO A 869 34.60 8.32 5.89
C PRO A 869 35.11 7.83 4.53
N VAL A 870 35.33 8.75 3.59
CA VAL A 870 35.66 8.44 2.19
C VAL A 870 36.89 7.52 2.09
N GLU A 871 37.88 7.74 2.94
CA GLU A 871 39.14 7.00 3.02
C GLU A 871 38.99 5.54 3.51
N LEU A 872 37.88 5.21 4.18
CA LEU A 872 37.62 3.84 4.68
C LEU A 872 36.76 3.02 3.71
N ARG A 873 36.06 3.66 2.76
CA ARG A 873 35.08 2.96 1.91
C ARG A 873 35.70 1.88 1.04
N ALA A 874 36.81 2.18 0.38
CA ALA A 874 37.51 1.19 -0.46
C ALA A 874 38.00 -0.02 0.37
N LYS A 875 38.45 0.20 1.61
CA LYS A 875 38.85 -0.88 2.52
C LYS A 875 37.66 -1.71 2.97
N ALA A 876 36.54 -1.07 3.32
CA ALA A 876 35.31 -1.75 3.72
C ALA A 876 34.73 -2.61 2.57
N VAL A 877 34.80 -2.15 1.32
CA VAL A 877 34.40 -2.96 0.16
C VAL A 877 35.34 -4.16 -0.03
N ALA A 878 36.65 -3.97 0.15
CA ALA A 878 37.60 -5.08 0.09
C ALA A 878 37.29 -6.13 1.17
N HIS A 879 36.99 -5.71 2.40
CA HIS A 879 36.52 -6.61 3.47
C HIS A 879 35.20 -7.29 3.12
N MET A 880 34.26 -6.59 2.48
CA MET A 880 33.02 -7.19 1.97
C MET A 880 33.29 -8.31 0.96
N VAL A 881 34.25 -8.11 0.05
CA VAL A 881 34.67 -9.14 -0.92
C VAL A 881 35.32 -10.33 -0.23
N GLU A 882 36.15 -10.11 0.80
CA GLU A 882 36.70 -11.20 1.60
C GLU A 882 35.60 -11.96 2.39
N ALA A 883 34.60 -11.25 2.92
CA ALA A 883 33.43 -11.86 3.53
C ALA A 883 32.61 -12.69 2.52
N ILE A 884 32.53 -12.27 1.25
CA ILE A 884 31.91 -13.06 0.17
C ILE A 884 32.74 -14.31 -0.17
N LYS A 885 34.06 -14.18 -0.23
CA LYS A 885 34.99 -15.31 -0.45
C LYS A 885 34.90 -16.36 0.66
N ALA A 886 34.71 -15.93 1.91
CA ALA A 886 34.54 -16.84 3.04
C ALA A 886 33.29 -17.73 2.93
N TYR A 887 32.30 -17.32 2.13
CA TYR A 887 31.12 -18.11 1.78
C TYR A 887 31.25 -18.85 0.45
N ASP A 888 32.46 -18.92 -0.10
CA ASP A 888 32.77 -19.46 -1.43
C ASP A 888 31.96 -18.75 -2.53
N TYR A 889 31.93 -17.42 -2.47
CA TYR A 889 31.17 -16.56 -3.38
C TYR A 889 29.67 -16.87 -3.41
N ARG A 890 29.08 -17.12 -2.23
CA ARG A 890 27.63 -17.27 -2.05
C ARG A 890 27.07 -16.14 -1.20
N ILE A 891 25.82 -15.79 -1.50
CA ILE A 891 25.08 -14.74 -0.81
C ILE A 891 24.85 -15.17 0.63
N SER A 892 25.15 -14.29 1.59
CA SER A 892 24.77 -14.43 3.01
C SER A 892 23.92 -13.26 3.53
N THR A 893 23.55 -12.33 2.64
CA THR A 893 22.74 -11.16 2.93
C THR A 893 21.26 -11.52 3.07
N GLY A 894 20.56 -10.79 3.93
CA GLY A 894 19.11 -10.79 4.05
C GLY A 894 18.44 -9.76 3.14
N ILE A 895 17.17 -9.47 3.42
CA ILE A 895 16.34 -8.65 2.54
C ILE A 895 16.89 -7.23 2.34
N HIS A 896 17.40 -6.58 3.40
CA HIS A 896 17.82 -5.19 3.34
C HIS A 896 19.11 -5.02 2.54
N SER A 897 20.05 -5.94 2.77
CA SER A 897 21.42 -5.75 2.33
C SER A 897 21.73 -6.38 0.97
N THR A 898 20.90 -7.29 0.45
CA THR A 898 21.17 -7.99 -0.82
C THR A 898 21.32 -7.03 -2.00
N ILE A 899 20.34 -6.16 -2.26
CA ILE A 899 20.45 -5.17 -3.35
C ILE A 899 21.57 -4.16 -3.09
N TRP A 900 21.78 -3.77 -1.85
CA TRP A 900 22.84 -2.82 -1.49
C TRP A 900 24.23 -3.40 -1.70
N MET A 901 24.45 -4.69 -1.39
CA MET A 901 25.70 -5.39 -1.69
C MET A 901 25.96 -5.37 -3.19
N MET A 902 24.95 -5.73 -4.01
CA MET A 902 25.06 -5.72 -5.46
C MET A 902 25.42 -4.32 -6.01
N ASN A 903 24.77 -3.28 -5.50
CA ASN A 903 25.04 -1.89 -5.87
C ASN A 903 26.47 -1.48 -5.51
N GLN A 904 26.89 -1.72 -4.26
CA GLN A 904 28.18 -1.27 -3.76
C GLN A 904 29.35 -2.07 -4.35
N LEU A 905 29.19 -3.36 -4.63
CA LEU A 905 30.19 -4.13 -5.39
C LEU A 905 30.46 -3.47 -6.75
N THR A 906 29.40 -3.13 -7.49
CA THR A 906 29.53 -2.53 -8.81
C THR A 906 30.12 -1.12 -8.77
N GLU A 907 29.68 -0.26 -7.85
CA GLU A 907 30.19 1.13 -7.77
C GLU A 907 31.69 1.20 -7.43
N TYR A 908 32.21 0.23 -6.69
CA TYR A 908 33.63 0.15 -6.33
C TYR A 908 34.47 -0.77 -7.24
N GLY A 909 33.93 -1.15 -8.40
CA GLY A 909 34.70 -1.85 -9.44
C GLY A 909 34.78 -3.37 -9.30
N TYR A 910 33.99 -3.98 -8.41
CA TYR A 910 33.85 -5.43 -8.25
C TYR A 910 32.60 -5.96 -8.98
N SER A 911 32.31 -5.42 -10.17
CA SER A 911 31.16 -5.84 -10.97
C SER A 911 31.24 -7.30 -11.40
N ASP A 912 32.45 -7.86 -11.55
CA ASP A 912 32.69 -9.27 -11.80
C ASP A 912 32.16 -10.16 -10.66
N VAL A 913 32.36 -9.76 -9.41
CA VAL A 913 31.81 -10.44 -8.22
C VAL A 913 30.28 -10.32 -8.20
N ALA A 914 29.73 -9.14 -8.48
CA ALA A 914 28.28 -8.95 -8.54
C ALA A 914 27.64 -9.85 -9.62
N TYR A 915 28.19 -9.87 -10.83
CA TYR A 915 27.73 -10.76 -11.89
C TYR A 915 27.88 -12.24 -11.52
N ARG A 916 28.99 -12.63 -10.87
CA ARG A 916 29.18 -14.01 -10.39
C ARG A 916 28.08 -14.43 -9.40
N LEU A 917 27.67 -13.55 -8.49
CA LEU A 917 26.58 -13.81 -7.56
C LEU A 917 25.23 -13.91 -8.28
N LEU A 918 24.95 -13.00 -9.23
CA LEU A 918 23.72 -12.98 -10.01
C LEU A 918 23.52 -14.26 -10.81
N THR A 919 24.56 -14.71 -11.51
CA THR A 919 24.49 -15.86 -12.44
C THR A 919 24.89 -17.19 -11.79
N SER A 920 25.17 -17.20 -10.49
CA SER A 920 25.45 -18.43 -9.75
C SER A 920 24.25 -19.36 -9.82
N ARG A 921 24.48 -20.64 -10.12
CA ARG A 921 23.48 -21.71 -10.01
C ARG A 921 23.63 -22.51 -8.72
N ARG A 922 24.68 -22.23 -7.95
CA ARG A 922 24.89 -22.88 -6.66
C ARG A 922 23.93 -22.27 -5.64
N PHE A 923 23.31 -23.13 -4.86
CA PHE A 923 22.48 -22.71 -3.73
C PHE A 923 23.33 -22.00 -2.65
N PRO A 924 22.87 -20.88 -2.05
CA PRO A 924 21.69 -20.08 -2.41
C PRO A 924 21.95 -19.09 -3.56
N SER A 925 21.01 -18.96 -4.51
CA SER A 925 21.07 -17.98 -5.61
C SER A 925 19.72 -17.82 -6.32
N TRP A 926 19.54 -16.74 -7.08
CA TRP A 926 18.33 -16.54 -7.89
C TRP A 926 18.17 -17.60 -8.99
N PHE A 927 19.24 -17.96 -9.69
CA PHE A 927 19.16 -18.98 -10.74
C PHE A 927 18.88 -20.37 -10.18
N TYR A 928 19.29 -20.65 -8.94
CA TYR A 928 18.89 -21.87 -8.28
C TYR A 928 17.36 -21.99 -8.17
N SER A 929 16.65 -20.96 -7.71
CA SER A 929 15.17 -20.98 -7.67
C SER A 929 14.55 -21.11 -9.06
N ILE A 930 15.13 -20.46 -10.08
CA ILE A 930 14.70 -20.62 -11.49
C ILE A 930 14.87 -22.08 -11.95
N ASP A 931 15.96 -22.74 -11.58
CA ASP A 931 16.21 -24.15 -11.88
C ASP A 931 15.22 -25.07 -11.18
N GLN A 932 14.63 -24.64 -10.06
CA GLN A 932 13.54 -25.32 -9.38
C GLN A 932 12.14 -24.96 -9.95
N GLY A 933 12.07 -24.21 -11.05
CA GLY A 933 10.82 -23.85 -11.73
C GLY A 933 10.12 -22.61 -11.18
N ALA A 934 10.81 -21.76 -10.42
CA ALA A 934 10.25 -20.51 -9.90
C ALA A 934 9.78 -19.59 -11.04
N THR A 935 8.57 -19.05 -10.87
CA THR A 935 7.96 -18.06 -11.78
C THR A 935 7.70 -16.70 -11.10
N THR A 936 8.08 -16.62 -9.83
CA THR A 936 8.02 -15.48 -8.91
C THR A 936 9.28 -15.53 -8.04
N ILE A 937 9.54 -14.47 -7.29
CA ILE A 937 10.58 -14.44 -6.26
C ILE A 937 10.04 -15.09 -4.98
N TRP A 938 10.84 -15.91 -4.34
CA TRP A 938 10.49 -16.57 -3.09
C TRP A 938 10.87 -15.71 -1.88
N GLU A 939 10.19 -15.92 -0.76
CA GLU A 939 10.52 -15.31 0.54
C GLU A 939 11.93 -15.69 1.00
N ARG A 940 12.24 -16.98 0.88
CA ARG A 940 13.50 -17.56 1.33
C ARG A 940 14.35 -18.02 0.15
N TRP A 941 15.66 -17.85 0.28
CA TRP A 941 16.63 -18.50 -0.59
C TRP A 941 16.46 -20.02 -0.63
N ASP A 942 16.05 -20.60 0.51
CA ASP A 942 15.87 -22.02 0.73
C ASP A 942 14.40 -22.42 0.86
N GLY A 943 13.47 -21.72 0.20
CA GLY A 943 12.05 -22.07 0.29
C GLY A 943 11.74 -23.50 -0.18
N TYR A 944 12.48 -23.96 -1.20
CA TYR A 944 12.55 -25.36 -1.59
C TYR A 944 14.00 -25.73 -1.96
N VAL A 945 14.47 -26.88 -1.48
CA VAL A 945 15.79 -27.41 -1.86
C VAL A 945 15.63 -28.84 -2.37
N ALA A 946 16.11 -29.13 -3.58
CA ALA A 946 16.04 -30.46 -4.16
C ALA A 946 16.69 -31.50 -3.24
N GLY A 947 16.00 -32.62 -3.01
CA GLY A 947 16.43 -33.66 -2.06
C GLY A 947 16.10 -33.37 -0.59
N ARG A 948 16.05 -32.11 -0.16
CA ARG A 948 15.62 -31.72 1.21
C ARG A 948 14.11 -31.49 1.31
N GLY A 949 13.49 -30.93 0.28
CA GLY A 949 12.08 -30.53 0.26
C GLY A 949 11.86 -29.07 0.66
N PHE A 950 10.62 -28.78 1.09
CA PHE A 950 10.18 -27.46 1.51
C PHE A 950 10.80 -27.04 2.85
N GLN A 951 10.94 -25.73 3.05
CA GLN A 951 11.23 -25.13 4.35
C GLN A 951 10.00 -25.22 5.28
N ASP A 952 10.14 -24.76 6.52
CA ASP A 952 9.08 -24.66 7.52
C ASP A 952 7.84 -23.94 6.95
N PRO A 953 6.68 -24.61 6.87
CA PRO A 953 5.46 -24.01 6.35
C PRO A 953 4.96 -22.79 7.15
N GLY A 954 5.40 -22.60 8.39
CA GLY A 954 5.03 -21.43 9.20
C GLY A 954 5.45 -20.08 8.59
N MET A 955 6.45 -20.07 7.70
CA MET A 955 6.91 -18.87 7.00
C MET A 955 7.71 -19.24 5.75
N ASN A 956 7.03 -19.65 4.69
CA ASN A 956 7.66 -20.07 3.44
C ASN A 956 6.80 -19.73 2.20
N SER A 957 6.76 -18.45 1.83
CA SER A 957 6.08 -17.95 0.63
C SER A 957 6.92 -18.17 -0.63
N PHE A 958 6.26 -18.55 -1.73
CA PHE A 958 6.87 -18.62 -3.07
C PHE A 958 6.57 -17.37 -3.90
N ASN A 959 6.06 -16.29 -3.30
CA ASN A 959 5.78 -15.03 -3.95
C ASN A 959 5.98 -13.83 -3.00
N HIS A 960 7.21 -13.32 -2.93
CA HIS A 960 7.61 -12.27 -1.99
C HIS A 960 8.57 -11.27 -2.64
N VAL A 961 8.33 -9.96 -2.44
CA VAL A 961 9.03 -8.89 -3.20
C VAL A 961 10.51 -8.70 -2.87
N ALA A 962 10.93 -8.91 -1.62
CA ALA A 962 12.12 -8.25 -1.10
C ALA A 962 13.44 -8.66 -1.77
N ILE A 963 13.69 -9.97 -1.95
CA ILE A 963 14.88 -10.49 -2.64
C ILE A 963 14.85 -10.18 -4.15
N GLY A 964 13.69 -9.76 -4.68
CA GLY A 964 13.50 -9.29 -6.04
C GLY A 964 14.02 -7.88 -6.28
N ALA A 965 14.45 -7.16 -5.23
CA ALA A 965 15.00 -5.81 -5.35
C ALA A 965 16.26 -5.73 -6.24
N VAL A 966 16.87 -6.86 -6.60
CA VAL A 966 17.92 -6.96 -7.62
C VAL A 966 17.49 -6.43 -9.00
N GLY A 967 16.18 -6.28 -9.25
CA GLY A 967 15.68 -5.61 -10.44
C GLY A 967 16.25 -4.20 -10.63
N GLU A 968 16.40 -3.42 -9.55
CA GLU A 968 17.06 -2.12 -9.56
C GLU A 968 18.47 -2.22 -10.18
N TRP A 969 19.24 -3.26 -9.85
CA TRP A 969 20.59 -3.44 -10.37
C TRP A 969 20.62 -3.70 -11.88
N LEU A 970 19.61 -4.41 -12.41
CA LEU A 970 19.45 -4.64 -13.85
C LEU A 970 19.23 -3.31 -14.60
N TYR A 971 18.37 -2.43 -14.08
CA TYR A 971 18.16 -1.10 -14.67
C TYR A 971 19.40 -0.23 -14.51
N ARG A 972 19.97 -0.16 -13.31
CA ARG A 972 21.06 0.79 -12.98
C ARG A 972 22.39 0.46 -13.63
N TYR A 973 22.73 -0.81 -13.76
CA TYR A 973 24.07 -1.20 -14.20
C TYR A 973 24.07 -2.03 -15.47
N VAL A 974 23.09 -2.90 -15.69
CA VAL A 974 23.02 -3.64 -16.97
C VAL A 974 22.54 -2.72 -18.07
N LEU A 975 21.41 -2.01 -17.90
CA LEU A 975 21.00 -0.95 -18.85
C LEU A 975 21.78 0.34 -18.64
N GLY A 976 22.16 0.65 -17.40
CA GLY A 976 22.90 1.86 -17.09
C GLY A 976 22.05 3.08 -16.74
N ILE A 977 20.72 2.93 -16.60
CA ILE A 977 19.82 4.05 -16.31
C ILE A 977 19.91 4.38 -14.82
N GLN A 978 20.49 5.54 -14.47
CA GLN A 978 20.68 5.93 -13.08
C GLN A 978 20.17 7.33 -12.81
N LEU A 979 19.46 7.47 -11.70
CA LEU A 979 18.96 8.74 -11.20
C LEU A 979 20.11 9.70 -10.83
N ASP A 980 19.97 10.99 -11.18
CA ASP A 980 20.70 12.07 -10.51
C ASP A 980 19.84 12.67 -9.39
N GLU A 981 20.20 12.43 -8.12
CA GLU A 981 19.48 12.99 -6.97
C GLU A 981 19.47 14.53 -6.97
N SER A 982 20.44 15.18 -7.63
CA SER A 982 20.52 16.63 -7.70
C SER A 982 19.46 17.25 -8.63
N GLN A 983 18.88 16.44 -9.51
CA GLN A 983 17.89 16.81 -10.52
C GLN A 983 16.77 15.75 -10.56
N PRO A 984 15.91 15.70 -9.53
CA PRO A 984 14.90 14.66 -9.34
C PRO A 984 13.90 14.61 -10.51
N GLY A 985 13.21 13.47 -10.62
CA GLY A 985 12.25 13.26 -11.70
C GLY A 985 12.89 13.00 -13.06
N PHE A 986 14.16 12.55 -13.07
CA PHE A 986 14.94 12.32 -14.29
C PHE A 986 15.05 13.57 -15.20
N ARG A 987 15.10 14.76 -14.57
CA ARG A 987 15.42 16.02 -15.27
C ARG A 987 16.84 16.00 -15.81
N HIS A 988 17.74 15.44 -15.01
CA HIS A 988 19.02 14.92 -15.45
C HIS A 988 19.16 13.49 -14.95
N PHE A 989 19.90 12.67 -15.70
CA PHE A 989 20.19 11.28 -15.34
C PHE A 989 21.51 10.83 -15.95
N TYR A 990 22.01 9.69 -15.49
CA TYR A 990 23.20 9.06 -16.05
C TYR A 990 22.82 7.83 -16.86
N ILE A 991 23.53 7.63 -17.97
CA ILE A 991 23.54 6.37 -18.71
C ILE A 991 24.95 5.78 -18.59
N LYS A 992 25.12 4.79 -17.72
CA LYS A 992 26.39 4.14 -17.38
C LYS A 992 26.23 2.61 -17.39
N PRO A 993 26.06 1.98 -18.57
CA PRO A 993 25.97 0.52 -18.66
C PRO A 993 27.32 -0.11 -18.29
N ILE A 994 27.29 -1.27 -17.65
CA ILE A 994 28.48 -2.04 -17.26
C ILE A 994 28.29 -3.47 -17.79
N PRO A 995 28.71 -3.76 -19.03
CA PRO A 995 28.66 -5.12 -19.57
C PRO A 995 29.49 -6.09 -18.72
N GLY A 996 28.97 -7.31 -18.52
CA GLY A 996 29.69 -8.35 -17.79
C GLY A 996 29.08 -9.74 -17.99
N SER A 997 29.70 -10.76 -17.39
CA SER A 997 29.26 -12.16 -17.47
C SER A 997 29.04 -12.72 -18.89
N GLY A 998 29.79 -12.23 -19.88
CA GLY A 998 29.62 -12.67 -21.27
C GLY A 998 28.34 -12.19 -21.95
N LEU A 999 27.65 -11.16 -21.40
CA LEU A 999 26.53 -10.54 -22.08
C LEU A 999 26.97 -9.87 -23.38
N GLU A 1000 26.26 -10.18 -24.46
CA GLU A 1000 26.53 -9.67 -25.81
C GLU A 1000 25.65 -8.45 -26.13
N TRP A 1001 24.50 -8.33 -25.49
CA TRP A 1001 23.61 -7.19 -25.64
C TRP A 1001 22.66 -7.07 -24.45
N ALA A 1002 22.21 -5.85 -24.18
CA ALA A 1002 21.04 -5.57 -23.36
C ALA A 1002 20.27 -4.38 -23.92
N LYS A 1003 18.95 -4.39 -23.75
CA LYS A 1003 18.05 -3.32 -24.16
C LYS A 1003 16.88 -3.19 -23.20
N GLY A 1004 16.34 -1.99 -23.08
CA GLY A 1004 15.20 -1.73 -22.23
C GLY A 1004 14.83 -0.26 -22.23
N ASN A 1005 13.81 0.06 -21.45
CA ASN A 1005 13.38 1.44 -21.26
C ASN A 1005 12.89 1.67 -19.83
N TYR A 1006 12.83 2.95 -19.49
CA TYR A 1006 12.15 3.45 -18.31
C TYR A 1006 11.37 4.73 -18.66
N HIS A 1007 10.05 4.67 -18.56
CA HIS A 1007 9.13 5.79 -18.72
C HIS A 1007 9.07 6.61 -17.43
N ALA A 1008 10.02 7.53 -17.30
CA ALA A 1008 10.06 8.48 -16.18
C ALA A 1008 8.92 9.51 -16.28
N ILE A 1009 8.70 10.29 -15.22
CA ILE A 1009 7.70 11.38 -15.21
C ILE A 1009 7.93 12.44 -16.31
N THR A 1010 9.13 12.51 -16.86
CA THR A 1010 9.54 13.41 -17.94
C THR A 1010 9.45 12.79 -19.34
N GLY A 1011 9.09 11.51 -19.46
CA GLY A 1011 9.00 10.77 -20.71
C GLY A 1011 9.91 9.53 -20.76
N ASN A 1012 9.90 8.85 -21.91
CA ASN A 1012 10.56 7.56 -22.08
C ASN A 1012 12.08 7.64 -22.30
N ILE A 1013 12.85 6.99 -21.44
CA ILE A 1013 14.31 6.84 -21.56
C ILE A 1013 14.58 5.45 -22.15
N GLU A 1014 15.15 5.38 -23.35
CA GLU A 1014 15.47 4.11 -24.01
C GLU A 1014 16.99 3.88 -24.03
N VAL A 1015 17.41 2.65 -23.77
CA VAL A 1015 18.80 2.24 -23.87
C VAL A 1015 18.91 0.89 -24.56
N ALA A 1016 19.83 0.79 -25.51
CA ALA A 1016 20.24 -0.48 -26.10
C ALA A 1016 21.76 -0.48 -26.31
N TRP A 1017 22.43 -1.55 -25.91
CA TRP A 1017 23.84 -1.73 -26.25
C TRP A 1017 24.13 -3.12 -26.78
N THR A 1018 25.17 -3.22 -27.61
CA THR A 1018 25.68 -4.47 -28.18
C THR A 1018 27.20 -4.53 -28.09
N LEU A 1019 27.72 -5.73 -27.91
CA LEU A 1019 29.14 -6.07 -27.87
C LEU A 1019 29.43 -7.11 -28.96
N LYS A 1020 30.01 -6.67 -30.07
CA LYS A 1020 30.28 -7.55 -31.23
C LYS A 1020 31.58 -7.16 -31.91
N ASN A 1021 32.39 -8.15 -32.29
CA ASN A 1021 33.64 -7.95 -33.04
C ASN A 1021 34.55 -6.87 -32.41
N ASP A 1022 34.84 -6.99 -31.12
CA ASP A 1022 35.63 -6.04 -30.32
C ASP A 1022 35.11 -4.58 -30.37
N THR A 1023 33.80 -4.42 -30.61
CA THR A 1023 33.14 -3.12 -30.73
C THR A 1023 31.92 -3.08 -29.83
N PHE A 1024 31.88 -2.10 -28.93
CA PHE A 1024 30.73 -1.77 -28.11
C PHE A 1024 29.94 -0.65 -28.78
N THR A 1025 28.64 -0.84 -29.00
CA THR A 1025 27.72 0.19 -29.53
C THR A 1025 26.63 0.45 -28.50
N LEU A 1026 26.33 1.72 -28.22
CA LEU A 1026 25.31 2.16 -27.28
C LEU A 1026 24.40 3.18 -27.96
N ASP A 1027 23.11 2.85 -28.06
CA ASP A 1027 22.04 3.72 -28.52
C ASP A 1027 21.20 4.18 -27.32
N VAL A 1028 20.91 5.48 -27.26
CA VAL A 1028 20.16 6.12 -26.18
C VAL A 1028 19.12 7.06 -26.77
N ASP A 1029 17.88 7.00 -26.29
CA ASP A 1029 16.86 8.04 -26.53
C ASP A 1029 16.58 8.81 -25.24
N VAL A 1030 16.77 10.13 -25.29
CA VAL A 1030 16.63 11.04 -24.15
C VAL A 1030 15.35 11.87 -24.32
N PRO A 1031 14.40 11.85 -23.36
CA PRO A 1031 13.16 12.62 -23.44
C PRO A 1031 13.38 14.11 -23.66
N ALA A 1032 12.46 14.77 -24.37
CA ALA A 1032 12.49 16.23 -24.50
C ALA A 1032 12.43 16.91 -23.12
N ASN A 1033 13.07 18.08 -23.01
CA ASN A 1033 13.15 18.86 -21.77
C ASN A 1033 13.94 18.18 -20.63
N THR A 1034 14.80 17.22 -20.97
CA THR A 1034 15.74 16.54 -20.06
C THR A 1034 17.17 16.52 -20.64
N GLN A 1035 18.13 16.07 -19.83
CA GLN A 1035 19.53 15.91 -20.22
C GLN A 1035 20.11 14.61 -19.65
N ALA A 1036 21.10 14.03 -20.33
CA ALA A 1036 21.80 12.85 -19.85
C ALA A 1036 23.32 13.05 -19.82
N THR A 1037 23.97 12.44 -18.83
CA THR A 1037 25.42 12.21 -18.84
C THR A 1037 25.67 10.75 -19.20
N VAL A 1038 26.21 10.51 -20.38
CA VAL A 1038 26.49 9.17 -20.92
C VAL A 1038 27.95 8.81 -20.67
N LEU A 1039 28.18 7.69 -20.00
CA LEU A 1039 29.50 7.10 -19.78
C LEU A 1039 29.61 5.86 -20.66
N VAL A 1040 30.44 5.94 -21.70
CA VAL A 1040 30.64 4.83 -22.63
C VAL A 1040 31.73 3.90 -22.08
N PRO A 1041 31.43 2.62 -21.82
CA PRO A 1041 32.41 1.63 -21.41
C PRO A 1041 33.61 1.55 -22.35
N PHE A 1042 34.75 1.08 -21.83
CA PHE A 1042 36.01 0.85 -22.57
C PHE A 1042 36.73 2.12 -23.08
N GLU A 1043 36.04 3.24 -23.33
CA GLU A 1043 36.67 4.52 -23.71
C GLU A 1043 37.00 5.42 -22.50
N ASN A 1044 36.44 5.13 -21.32
CA ASN A 1044 36.50 6.00 -20.12
C ASN A 1044 36.13 7.47 -20.42
N LYS A 1045 35.22 7.67 -21.36
CA LYS A 1045 34.78 8.99 -21.82
C LYS A 1045 33.35 9.28 -21.44
N THR A 1046 33.11 10.53 -21.08
CA THR A 1046 31.81 11.04 -20.67
C THR A 1046 31.29 12.04 -21.69
N TYR A 1047 30.04 11.89 -22.08
CA TYR A 1047 29.32 12.75 -23.01
C TYR A 1047 28.14 13.41 -22.29
N LYS A 1048 27.97 14.72 -22.46
CA LYS A 1048 26.75 15.42 -22.03
C LYS A 1048 25.87 15.62 -23.24
N VAL A 1049 24.64 15.12 -23.19
CA VAL A 1049 23.71 15.20 -24.31
C VAL A 1049 22.36 15.75 -23.83
N GLY A 1050 21.70 16.54 -24.69
CA GLY A 1050 20.29 16.89 -24.51
C GLY A 1050 19.35 15.81 -25.02
N SER A 1051 18.08 16.16 -25.20
CA SER A 1051 17.07 15.23 -25.71
C SER A 1051 17.38 14.71 -27.11
N GLY A 1052 16.70 13.62 -27.49
CA GLY A 1052 16.78 12.98 -28.79
C GLY A 1052 17.61 11.69 -28.78
N LYS A 1053 17.80 11.14 -29.98
CA LYS A 1053 18.50 9.87 -30.21
C LYS A 1053 19.99 10.09 -30.40
N HIS A 1054 20.80 9.36 -29.64
CA HIS A 1054 22.26 9.41 -29.65
C HIS A 1054 22.82 7.99 -29.84
N SER A 1055 23.93 7.86 -30.55
CA SER A 1055 24.63 6.60 -30.74
C SER A 1055 26.12 6.78 -30.49
N PHE A 1056 26.70 5.85 -29.74
CA PHE A 1056 28.10 5.88 -29.33
C PHE A 1056 28.76 4.55 -29.68
N THR A 1057 30.05 4.60 -30.00
CA THR A 1057 30.83 3.41 -30.34
C THR A 1057 32.19 3.47 -29.66
N ALA A 1058 32.61 2.36 -29.05
CA ALA A 1058 33.93 2.21 -28.44
C ALA A 1058 34.58 0.88 -28.85
N LYS A 1059 35.91 0.84 -28.92
CA LYS A 1059 36.67 -0.40 -29.05
C LYS A 1059 36.87 -1.01 -27.67
N THR A 1060 36.72 -2.33 -27.57
CA THR A 1060 36.84 -3.06 -26.29
C THR A 1060 38.29 -3.42 -25.95
N LYS A 1061 39.22 -3.16 -26.87
CA LYS A 1061 40.66 -3.41 -26.78
C LYS A 1061 41.44 -2.17 -27.18
#